data_AF-A0AAV1AYS2-F1
#
_entry.id   AF-A0AAV1AYS2-F1
#
_cell.length_a   1.000
_cell.length_b   1.000
_cell.length_c   1.000
_cell.angle_alpha   90.00
_cell.angle_beta   90.00
_cell.angle_gamma   90.00
#
_symmetry.space_group_name_H-M   'P 1'
#
loop_
_entity.id
_entity.type
_entity.pdbx_description
1 polymer ?
#
loop_
_entity_poly.entity_id
_entity_poly.type
_entity_poly.pdbx_seq_one_letter_code
_entity_poly.pdbx_strand_id
1 'polypeptide(L)'
;MAYAIDLNAFQTRLKLFYKHWDEHRTNLWGSSDAVSVACPSPSEDLKTVKSSAIFLWLLGFQFPQTIMVFTKVQIHIMCRQKKATILESVKKSAKESVGVEIVLHVKARNEDGASLMDAIICSIRARSNSNVGYLAREEPEGKLIVAWDEKLRNSKFVLSDVANGFSALFAEKSSEEVMFIKRAAYLTASVMENFVVLKLEKVIDDKKKILHSALMEETEKVILEPLKVNCKLKTDNVDICYRPVFQSGGRFDLRPSAVSNNEALYYASGSVIICGFGARYKSYCSNIARTFLIDADRIQSKAYEILLKVHEAVIGSLKPGNKLCAAYLAAVSVVEKDAPHMVSCLTKSAGTGIGIEFGESGLDINAKNDQIVKEGMAFNVSIGFQNLQCENSETKNKVFSLLLADTVIVNKDKTDIVTSVSSKALKGVAYSFNKDDEKEIPKSKADRSGAEPSMSKAALRSNNREVSKEKLRRQHQAELARQKNEETARRLAGGGNEAGGNRSSSRSSAELVAYKNINDLPRPREMMIHIDQKNEAVLLPINGSMVPFHVHFIRNEDIQPDTNRNCYEAIFRSKDSTHMSEVVQSIKTLRKQVKARESERAERATLVTQEKLQLANNRYKPIRLSNLSIRPAFGGRGRKIPGTLEAHVNGFRYSTTRSNERVDVMFANIKHAFFQPARNEMITLLHFHLHNNIMVGNKKTKDVQFYVEVMDMVQNVGGGKRSAYDPDELEEEQRERDRKNKINVEFQSFVNRVHDLWRQPQFNDLDLEFDRPLRELGFPGVPHKSSVFIVPTSACLVELIETPFLVVTLSDIEIVNLERVGLGQRNFDMTIVFKDFTRDGP
;
A
#
# COMPACT_ATOMS: atom_id res chain seq x y z
N MET A 1 16.09 13.11 18.27
CA MET A 1 16.98 13.35 17.12
C MET A 1 17.62 14.71 17.28
N ALA A 2 18.94 14.83 17.09
CA ALA A 2 19.58 16.15 16.97
C ALA A 2 19.25 16.72 15.59
N TYR A 3 18.63 17.90 15.53
CA TYR A 3 18.39 18.61 14.27
C TYR A 3 19.73 19.13 13.76
N ALA A 4 20.24 18.55 12.67
CA ALA A 4 21.49 18.98 12.03
C ALA A 4 21.17 19.58 10.66
N ILE A 5 21.47 20.87 10.49
CA ILE A 5 21.31 21.60 9.22
C ILE A 5 22.41 21.15 8.25
N ASP A 6 22.04 20.87 7.00
CA ASP A 6 23.04 20.65 5.94
C ASP A 6 23.68 21.99 5.56
N LEU A 7 24.89 22.22 6.08
CA LEU A 7 25.62 23.47 5.88
C LEU A 7 25.99 23.71 4.41
N ASN A 8 26.25 22.65 3.63
CA ASN A 8 26.63 22.79 2.23
C ASN A 8 25.42 23.19 1.37
N ALA A 9 24.28 22.54 1.60
CA ALA A 9 23.02 22.92 0.96
C ALA A 9 22.62 24.35 1.34
N PHE A 10 22.74 24.72 2.62
CA PHE A 10 22.50 26.09 3.10
C PHE A 10 23.37 27.12 2.39
N GLN A 11 24.69 26.92 2.32
CA GLN A 11 25.61 27.85 1.64
C GLN A 11 25.28 28.00 0.15
N THR A 12 25.01 26.89 -0.54
CA THR A 12 24.70 26.88 -1.97
C THR A 12 23.40 27.63 -2.26
N ARG A 13 22.35 27.33 -1.49
CA ARG A 13 21.03 27.97 -1.61
C ARG A 13 21.06 29.44 -1.21
N LEU A 14 21.81 29.80 -0.17
CA LEU A 14 21.97 31.20 0.23
C LEU A 14 22.67 32.03 -0.84
N LYS A 15 23.76 31.50 -1.45
CA LYS A 15 24.41 32.12 -2.60
C LYS A 15 23.46 32.31 -3.76
N LEU A 16 22.67 31.28 -4.09
CA LEU A 16 21.70 31.34 -5.17
C LEU A 16 20.62 32.41 -4.90
N PHE A 17 20.10 32.48 -3.67
CA PHE A 17 19.12 33.49 -3.26
C PHE A 17 19.66 34.90 -3.42
N TYR A 18 20.83 35.22 -2.85
CA TYR A 18 21.41 36.57 -2.94
C TYR A 18 21.76 36.96 -4.38
N LYS A 19 22.32 36.02 -5.16
CA LYS A 19 22.60 36.24 -6.58
C LYS A 19 21.33 36.57 -7.37
N HIS A 20 20.28 35.76 -7.21
CA HIS A 20 19.00 35.95 -7.90
C HIS A 20 18.28 37.23 -7.41
N TRP A 21 18.43 37.58 -6.13
CA TRP A 21 17.90 38.83 -5.58
C TRP A 21 18.56 40.06 -6.19
N ASP A 22 19.89 40.07 -6.32
CA ASP A 22 20.60 41.19 -6.96
C ASP A 22 20.35 41.26 -8.47
N GLU A 23 20.37 40.14 -9.20
CA GLU A 23 20.17 40.08 -10.65
C GLU A 23 18.75 40.49 -11.10
N HIS A 24 17.73 40.14 -10.30
CA HIS A 24 16.32 40.40 -10.64
C HIS A 24 15.64 41.37 -9.67
N ARG A 25 16.42 42.24 -9.02
CA ARG A 25 15.96 43.12 -7.93
C ARG A 25 14.70 43.90 -8.27
N THR A 26 14.65 44.53 -9.45
CA THR A 26 13.51 45.36 -9.87
C THR A 26 12.33 44.52 -10.36
N ASN A 27 12.59 43.49 -11.16
CA ASN A 27 11.54 42.77 -11.88
C ASN A 27 10.78 41.75 -11.01
N LEU A 28 11.47 41.06 -10.10
CA LEU A 28 10.89 39.96 -9.31
C LEU A 28 10.88 40.20 -7.80
N TRP A 29 11.76 41.08 -7.31
CA TRP A 29 11.93 41.36 -5.88
C TRP A 29 11.43 42.75 -5.48
N GLY A 30 10.63 43.39 -6.34
CA GLY A 30 9.96 44.66 -6.04
C GLY A 30 10.90 45.81 -5.68
N SER A 31 12.14 45.80 -6.17
CA SER A 31 13.21 46.74 -5.79
C SER A 31 13.51 46.78 -4.29
N SER A 32 13.29 45.68 -3.58
CA SER A 32 13.52 45.58 -2.14
C SER A 32 15.00 45.68 -1.76
N ASP A 33 15.27 46.34 -0.63
CA ASP A 33 16.58 46.42 0.02
C ASP A 33 16.73 45.40 1.16
N ALA A 34 15.61 44.99 1.73
CA ALA A 34 15.51 43.91 2.71
C ALA A 34 14.35 43.00 2.34
N VAL A 35 14.46 41.71 2.66
CA VAL A 35 13.38 40.72 2.48
C VAL A 35 12.99 40.15 3.83
N SER A 36 11.73 40.32 4.22
CA SER A 36 11.17 39.81 5.46
C SER A 36 10.33 38.55 5.18
N VAL A 37 10.64 37.48 5.92
CA VAL A 37 9.90 36.22 5.89
C VAL A 37 9.56 35.84 7.32
N ALA A 38 8.27 35.62 7.58
CA ALA A 38 7.77 35.32 8.92
C ALA A 38 6.97 34.00 8.86
N CYS A 39 7.44 32.98 9.58
CA CYS A 39 6.81 31.66 9.59
C CYS A 39 5.78 31.57 10.72
N PRO A 40 4.51 31.22 10.43
CA PRO A 40 3.45 31.10 11.44
C PRO A 40 3.68 29.91 12.39
N SER A 41 2.74 29.74 13.32
CA SER A 41 2.70 28.51 14.13
C SER A 41 2.27 27.32 13.26
N PRO A 42 2.60 26.07 13.64
CA PRO A 42 2.08 24.91 12.91
C PRO A 42 0.54 24.94 12.96
N SER A 43 -0.11 24.85 11.80
CA SER A 43 -1.55 24.72 11.68
C SER A 43 -1.94 23.25 11.49
N GLU A 44 -3.22 22.92 11.66
CA GLU A 44 -3.76 21.60 11.30
C GLU A 44 -3.91 21.44 9.77
N ASP A 45 -3.81 22.55 9.01
CA ASP A 45 -3.81 22.51 7.56
C ASP A 45 -2.45 21.99 7.05
N LEU A 46 -2.48 20.92 6.26
CA LEU A 46 -1.29 20.29 5.68
C LEU A 46 -0.65 21.16 4.60
N LYS A 47 -1.32 22.25 4.19
CA LYS A 47 -0.82 23.18 3.17
C LYS A 47 0.45 23.89 3.64
N THR A 48 1.56 23.60 2.94
CA THR A 48 2.81 24.33 3.16
C THR A 48 2.70 25.74 2.57
N VAL A 49 2.71 26.75 3.44
CA VAL A 49 2.80 28.17 3.05
C VAL A 49 4.19 28.51 2.53
N LYS A 50 4.31 29.54 1.69
CA LYS A 50 5.55 29.94 1.02
C LYS A 50 6.63 30.37 2.02
N SER A 51 6.26 31.05 3.11
CA SER A 51 7.19 31.32 4.22
C SER A 51 7.83 30.05 4.76
N SER A 52 7.03 29.02 5.05
CA SER A 52 7.51 27.72 5.52
C SER A 52 8.36 27.00 4.47
N ALA A 53 8.02 27.11 3.19
CA ALA A 53 8.80 26.57 2.09
C ALA A 53 10.20 27.20 2.01
N ILE A 54 10.33 28.51 2.27
CA ILE A 54 11.63 29.20 2.31
C ILE A 54 12.52 28.66 3.44
N PHE A 55 11.97 28.45 4.64
CA PHE A 55 12.73 27.85 5.75
C PHE A 55 13.15 26.40 5.44
N LEU A 56 12.24 25.60 4.87
CA LEU A 56 12.53 24.23 4.45
C LEU A 56 13.60 24.16 3.36
N TRP A 57 13.52 25.04 2.37
CA TRP A 57 14.50 25.11 1.30
C TRP A 57 15.86 25.52 1.86
N LEU A 58 15.92 26.60 2.63
CA LEU A 58 17.20 27.14 3.07
C LEU A 58 17.86 26.28 4.17
N LEU A 59 17.09 25.77 5.13
CA LEU A 59 17.61 25.14 6.35
C LEU A 59 17.29 23.64 6.47
N GLY A 60 16.44 23.09 5.60
CA GLY A 60 16.00 21.69 5.66
C GLY A 60 14.92 21.38 6.70
N PHE A 61 14.54 22.35 7.53
CA PHE A 61 13.54 22.18 8.60
C PHE A 61 12.58 23.37 8.67
N GLN A 62 11.37 23.13 9.17
CA GLN A 62 10.46 24.22 9.49
C GLN A 62 10.89 24.91 10.79
N PHE A 63 10.82 26.24 10.80
CA PHE A 63 11.03 27.04 12.00
C PHE A 63 9.77 27.85 12.34
N PRO A 64 8.74 27.23 12.96
CA PRO A 64 7.50 27.95 13.31
C PRO A 64 7.73 29.15 14.25
N GLN A 65 6.87 30.16 14.25
CA GLN A 65 7.03 31.35 15.11
C GLN A 65 8.45 31.96 15.01
N THR A 66 8.98 32.09 13.80
CA THR A 66 10.33 32.62 13.54
C THR A 66 10.27 33.66 12.45
N ILE A 67 10.95 34.78 12.67
CA ILE A 67 11.07 35.86 11.70
C ILE A 67 12.50 35.88 11.20
N MET A 68 12.68 35.94 9.89
CA MET A 68 13.96 36.03 9.22
C MET A 68 13.94 37.22 8.28
N VAL A 69 14.85 38.15 8.46
CA VAL A 69 15.00 39.35 7.64
C VAL A 69 16.38 39.35 7.00
N PHE A 70 16.40 39.28 5.68
CA PHE A 70 17.60 39.37 4.87
C PHE A 70 17.88 40.82 4.52
N THR A 71 19.12 41.26 4.70
CA THR A 71 19.64 42.54 4.18
C THR A 71 20.93 42.24 3.40
N LYS A 72 21.51 43.25 2.74
CA LYS A 72 22.76 43.08 1.99
C LYS A 72 23.97 42.67 2.85
N VAL A 73 23.95 42.96 4.15
CA VAL A 73 25.11 42.76 5.04
C VAL A 73 24.80 41.82 6.21
N GLN A 74 23.55 41.81 6.67
CA GLN A 74 23.13 41.02 7.83
C GLN A 74 21.86 40.20 7.55
N ILE A 75 21.74 39.06 8.19
CA ILE A 75 20.50 38.28 8.28
C ILE A 75 20.05 38.30 9.74
N HIS A 76 18.94 38.95 10.02
CA HIS A 76 18.37 38.99 11.36
C HIS A 76 17.39 37.85 11.53
N ILE A 77 17.57 37.00 12.55
CA ILE A 77 16.64 35.91 12.85
C ILE A 77 16.12 36.06 14.27
N MET A 78 14.82 36.24 14.43
CA MET A 78 14.15 36.30 15.73
C MET A 78 13.41 35.00 16.02
N CYS A 79 13.83 34.30 17.07
CA CYS A 79 13.28 33.01 17.46
C CYS A 79 13.47 32.72 18.95
N ARG A 80 12.97 31.58 19.44
CA ARG A 80 13.21 31.12 20.83
C ARG A 80 14.62 30.54 20.99
N GLN A 81 15.12 30.54 22.23
CA GLN A 81 16.46 30.05 22.59
C GLN A 81 16.86 28.71 21.95
N LYS A 82 15.97 27.70 21.98
CA LYS A 82 16.25 26.37 21.40
C LYS A 82 16.57 26.43 19.89
N LYS A 83 15.88 27.30 19.15
CA LYS A 83 16.08 27.48 17.70
C LYS A 83 17.33 28.29 17.42
N ALA A 84 17.58 29.32 18.23
CA ALA A 84 18.80 30.11 18.14
C ALA A 84 20.05 29.22 18.30
N THR A 85 20.06 28.30 19.27
CA THR A 85 21.18 27.35 19.46
C THR A 85 21.44 26.47 18.22
N ILE A 86 20.41 26.07 17.48
CA ILE A 86 20.57 25.31 16.22
C ILE A 86 21.14 26.23 15.12
N LEU A 87 20.63 27.45 15.02
CA LEU A 87 21.02 28.44 14.00
C LEU A 87 22.41 29.05 14.24
N GLU A 88 23.03 28.86 15.41
CA GLU A 88 24.44 29.22 15.62
C GLU A 88 25.37 28.51 14.62
N SER A 89 25.04 27.26 14.24
CA SER A 89 25.83 26.47 13.30
C SER A 89 25.93 27.08 11.90
N VAL A 90 24.96 27.92 11.49
CA VAL A 90 24.94 28.52 10.15
C VAL A 90 25.64 29.88 10.06
N LYS A 91 26.02 30.51 11.18
CA LYS A 91 26.66 31.84 11.18
C LYS A 91 27.95 31.87 10.35
N LYS A 92 28.85 30.91 10.62
CA LYS A 92 30.13 30.80 9.90
C LYS A 92 29.90 30.58 8.40
N SER A 93 28.98 29.68 8.08
CA SER A 93 28.62 29.35 6.70
C SER A 93 28.02 30.53 5.93
N ALA A 94 27.18 31.37 6.56
CA ALA A 94 26.63 32.56 5.91
C ALA A 94 27.72 33.59 5.59
N LYS A 95 28.66 33.79 6.52
CA LYS A 95 29.80 34.70 6.34
C LYS A 95 30.75 34.24 5.23
N GLU A 96 31.06 32.94 5.18
CA GLU A 96 31.93 32.35 4.15
C GLU A 96 31.28 32.32 2.76
N SER A 97 29.95 32.22 2.70
CA SER A 97 29.24 32.03 1.44
C SER A 97 28.89 33.33 0.72
N VAL A 98 28.34 34.31 1.43
CA VAL A 98 27.86 35.58 0.84
C VAL A 98 28.35 36.81 1.60
N GLY A 99 29.25 36.64 2.59
CA GLY A 99 29.81 37.75 3.36
C GLY A 99 28.84 38.37 4.37
N VAL A 100 27.70 37.73 4.66
CA VAL A 100 26.66 38.27 5.55
C VAL A 100 26.79 37.75 6.97
N GLU A 101 26.53 38.62 7.94
CA GLU A 101 26.53 38.26 9.36
C GLU A 101 25.11 37.88 9.82
N ILE A 102 24.97 36.70 10.43
CA ILE A 102 23.70 36.29 11.05
C ILE A 102 23.62 36.84 12.48
N VAL A 103 22.61 37.66 12.74
CA VAL A 103 22.29 38.23 14.06
C VAL A 103 21.07 37.52 14.63
N LEU A 104 21.25 36.79 15.73
CA LEU A 104 20.17 36.05 16.39
C LEU A 104 19.54 36.88 17.50
N HIS A 105 18.24 37.15 17.37
CA HIS A 105 17.43 37.85 18.36
C HIS A 105 16.62 36.83 19.17
N VAL A 106 17.06 36.54 20.39
CA VAL A 106 16.44 35.51 21.23
C VAL A 106 15.25 36.08 21.97
N LYS A 107 14.05 35.64 21.60
CA LYS A 107 12.81 36.02 22.29
C LYS A 107 12.58 35.15 23.53
N ALA A 108 12.43 35.77 24.70
CA ALA A 108 12.06 35.08 25.93
C ALA A 108 10.62 34.50 25.86
N ARG A 109 10.30 33.58 26.79
CA ARG A 109 8.99 32.89 26.79
C ARG A 109 7.82 33.83 27.09
N ASN A 110 8.03 34.82 27.94
CA ASN A 110 6.98 35.71 28.46
C ASN A 110 6.94 37.08 27.77
N GLU A 111 7.85 37.31 26.81
CA GLU A 111 7.92 38.56 26.06
C GLU A 111 7.22 38.42 24.70
N ASP A 112 6.62 39.50 24.22
CA ASP A 112 6.05 39.61 22.88
C ASP A 112 7.13 39.77 21.78
N GLY A 113 8.33 40.20 22.17
CA GLY A 113 9.45 40.45 21.28
C GLY A 113 9.42 41.85 20.64
N ALA A 114 8.58 42.77 21.12
CA ALA A 114 8.39 44.09 20.51
C ALA A 114 9.70 44.90 20.40
N SER A 115 10.52 44.91 21.45
CA SER A 115 11.82 45.59 21.47
C SER A 115 12.82 44.99 20.47
N LEU A 116 12.79 43.66 20.29
CA LEU A 116 13.61 42.95 19.31
C LEU A 116 13.18 43.28 17.88
N MET A 117 11.86 43.35 17.64
CA MET A 117 11.31 43.78 16.35
C MET A 117 11.73 45.22 16.03
N ASP A 118 11.70 46.12 17.01
CA ASP A 118 12.16 47.51 16.84
C ASP A 118 13.66 47.57 16.51
N ALA A 119 14.48 46.74 17.16
CA ALA A 119 15.90 46.64 16.84
C ALA A 119 16.16 46.19 15.39
N ILE A 120 15.36 45.24 14.88
CA ILE A 120 15.43 44.80 13.48
C ILE A 120 15.02 45.94 12.54
N ILE A 121 13.90 46.64 12.81
CA ILE A 121 13.43 47.76 12.00
C ILE A 121 14.46 48.90 11.98
N CYS A 122 15.06 49.23 13.12
CA CYS A 122 16.14 50.23 13.20
C CYS A 122 17.35 49.80 12.37
N SER A 123 17.72 48.52 12.40
CA SER A 123 18.83 47.98 11.60
C SER A 123 18.57 48.06 10.09
N ILE A 124 17.32 47.88 9.64
CA ILE A 124 16.90 48.07 8.25
C ILE A 124 17.02 49.56 7.88
N ARG A 125 16.46 50.48 8.69
CA ARG A 125 16.49 51.94 8.43
C ARG A 125 17.90 52.48 8.30
N ALA A 126 18.84 51.98 9.10
CA ALA A 126 20.22 52.45 9.09
C ALA A 126 20.96 52.14 7.78
N ARG A 127 20.44 51.22 6.94
CA ARG A 127 21.21 50.63 5.84
C ARG A 127 20.46 50.52 4.50
N SER A 128 19.21 50.99 4.42
CA SER A 128 18.38 50.82 3.22
C SER A 128 17.55 52.05 2.88
N ASN A 129 17.26 52.21 1.58
CA ASN A 129 16.34 53.22 1.07
C ASN A 129 14.91 52.68 1.16
N SER A 130 14.43 52.51 2.40
CA SER A 130 13.02 52.36 2.76
C SER A 130 12.20 51.21 2.15
N ASN A 131 12.70 50.35 1.25
CA ASN A 131 11.86 49.31 0.60
C ASN A 131 12.10 47.90 1.16
N VAL A 132 11.03 47.28 1.70
CA VAL A 132 11.07 45.95 2.29
C VAL A 132 10.16 45.01 1.51
N GLY A 133 10.76 43.94 0.99
CA GLY A 133 10.07 42.83 0.38
C GLY A 133 9.40 41.96 1.44
N TYR A 134 8.15 41.59 1.22
CA TYR A 134 7.41 40.67 2.09
C TYR A 134 6.46 39.79 1.28
N LEU A 135 5.89 38.76 1.91
CA LEU A 135 4.92 37.86 1.27
C LEU A 135 3.50 38.43 1.40
N ALA A 136 3.07 39.25 0.43
CA ALA A 136 1.87 40.07 0.56
C ALA A 136 0.55 39.28 0.65
N ARG A 137 0.52 38.06 0.11
CA ARG A 137 -0.66 37.20 0.04
C ARG A 137 -0.80 36.23 1.23
N GLU A 138 0.19 36.18 2.11
CA GLU A 138 0.09 35.33 3.32
C GLU A 138 -0.57 36.12 4.44
N GLU A 139 -1.66 35.57 4.99
CA GLU A 139 -2.32 36.16 6.14
C GLU A 139 -1.47 35.95 7.40
N PRO A 140 -1.24 37.00 8.21
CA PRO A 140 -0.48 36.88 9.45
C PRO A 140 -1.21 36.00 10.47
N GLU A 141 -0.63 34.83 10.78
CA GLU A 141 -1.20 33.91 11.77
C GLU A 141 -0.37 33.82 13.05
N GLY A 142 -1.06 33.94 14.18
CA GLY A 142 -0.48 33.83 15.52
C GLY A 142 0.15 35.14 16.04
N LYS A 143 0.18 35.27 17.37
CA LYS A 143 0.51 36.52 18.08
C LYS A 143 1.81 37.18 17.59
N LEU A 144 2.85 36.40 17.30
CA LEU A 144 4.15 36.92 16.90
C LEU A 144 4.15 37.54 15.49
N ILE A 145 3.47 36.87 14.55
CA ILE A 145 3.49 37.26 13.14
C ILE A 145 2.54 38.44 12.91
N VAL A 146 1.39 38.44 13.59
CA VAL A 146 0.47 39.59 13.61
C VAL A 146 1.17 40.84 14.14
N ALA A 147 1.85 40.74 15.29
CA ALA A 147 2.59 41.88 15.85
C ALA A 147 3.73 42.37 14.95
N TRP A 148 4.41 41.45 14.24
CA TRP A 148 5.43 41.81 13.27
C TRP A 148 4.86 42.51 12.04
N ASP A 149 3.77 42.00 11.46
CA ASP A 149 3.10 42.58 10.31
C ASP A 149 2.59 44.01 10.63
N GLU A 150 1.99 44.20 11.80
CA GLU A 150 1.58 45.52 12.29
C GLU A 150 2.77 46.49 12.41
N LYS A 151 3.88 46.05 13.03
CA LYS A 151 5.10 46.89 13.12
C LYS A 151 5.71 47.19 11.75
N LEU A 152 5.71 46.22 10.83
CA LEU A 152 6.21 46.39 9.47
C LEU A 152 5.38 47.42 8.70
N ARG A 153 4.04 47.37 8.80
CA ARG A 153 3.14 48.37 8.18
C ARG A 153 3.27 49.76 8.79
N ASN A 154 3.48 49.84 10.11
CA ASN A 154 3.67 51.11 10.82
C ASN A 154 5.09 51.70 10.68
N SER A 155 6.02 50.98 10.06
CA SER A 155 7.44 51.36 9.95
C SER A 155 7.72 52.47 8.93
N LYS A 156 6.74 52.88 8.12
CA LYS A 156 6.89 53.81 6.98
C LYS A 156 7.77 53.28 5.84
N PHE A 157 8.10 51.99 5.82
CA PHE A 157 8.74 51.37 4.67
C PHE A 157 7.77 51.26 3.50
N VAL A 158 8.30 51.35 2.28
CA VAL A 158 7.61 50.89 1.07
C VAL A 158 7.61 49.36 1.14
N LEU A 159 6.43 48.75 1.08
CA LEU A 159 6.29 47.30 1.16
C LEU A 159 6.00 46.73 -0.22
N SER A 160 6.81 45.77 -0.66
CA SER A 160 6.70 45.17 -1.99
C SER A 160 6.51 43.66 -1.90
N ASP A 161 5.64 43.09 -2.74
CA ASP A 161 5.46 41.63 -2.80
C ASP A 161 6.66 40.96 -3.49
N VAL A 162 7.25 39.96 -2.82
CA VAL A 162 8.39 39.19 -3.33
C VAL A 162 8.07 37.73 -3.60
N ALA A 163 6.79 37.34 -3.54
CA ALA A 163 6.36 35.96 -3.78
C ALA A 163 6.79 35.42 -5.16
N ASN A 164 6.83 36.29 -6.18
CA ASN A 164 7.27 35.94 -7.53
C ASN A 164 8.79 35.67 -7.60
N GLY A 165 9.61 36.43 -6.86
CA GLY A 165 11.04 36.18 -6.73
C GLY A 165 11.35 34.81 -6.15
N PHE A 166 10.66 34.43 -5.07
CA PHE A 166 10.78 33.08 -4.51
C PHE A 166 10.23 31.99 -5.43
N SER A 167 9.14 32.25 -6.15
CA SER A 167 8.59 31.27 -7.10
C SER A 167 9.57 30.99 -8.26
N ALA A 168 10.23 32.02 -8.78
CA ALA A 168 11.28 31.85 -9.79
C ALA A 168 12.51 31.11 -9.21
N LEU A 169 12.89 31.41 -7.97
CA LEU A 169 14.01 30.76 -7.28
C LEU A 169 13.76 29.26 -7.05
N PHE A 170 12.52 28.88 -6.71
CA PHE A 170 12.16 27.48 -6.47
C PHE A 170 11.87 26.70 -7.74
N ALA A 171 11.58 27.38 -8.85
CA ALA A 171 11.12 26.75 -10.08
C ALA A 171 12.07 25.66 -10.59
N GLU A 172 13.37 25.97 -10.67
CA GLU A 172 14.42 25.08 -11.17
C GLU A 172 14.93 24.18 -10.03
N LYS A 173 14.61 22.89 -10.09
CA LYS A 173 15.00 21.91 -9.07
C LYS A 173 16.41 21.40 -9.34
N SER A 174 17.25 21.38 -8.31
CA SER A 174 18.56 20.72 -8.36
C SER A 174 18.40 19.20 -8.49
N SER A 175 19.49 18.51 -8.85
CA SER A 175 19.49 17.04 -9.01
C SER A 175 19.06 16.30 -7.75
N GLU A 176 19.39 16.82 -6.57
CA GLU A 176 18.96 16.25 -5.29
C GLU A 176 17.45 16.43 -5.07
N GLU A 177 16.92 17.62 -5.37
CA GLU A 177 15.50 17.93 -5.22
C GLU A 177 14.65 17.11 -6.20
N VAL A 178 15.11 16.97 -7.45
CA VAL A 178 14.54 16.05 -8.46
C VAL A 178 14.50 14.62 -7.93
N MET A 179 15.55 14.16 -7.25
CA MET A 179 15.58 12.82 -6.66
C MET A 179 14.57 12.65 -5.53
N PHE A 180 14.34 13.68 -4.70
CA PHE A 180 13.31 13.65 -3.66
C PHE A 180 11.91 13.62 -4.26
N ILE A 181 11.63 14.42 -5.30
CA ILE A 181 10.36 14.39 -6.04
C ILE A 181 10.15 13.01 -6.67
N LYS A 182 11.16 12.42 -7.30
CA LYS A 182 11.09 11.06 -7.88
C LYS A 182 10.74 9.99 -6.82
N ARG A 183 11.34 10.08 -5.62
CA ARG A 183 11.03 9.17 -4.51
C ARG A 183 9.61 9.34 -3.99
N ALA A 184 9.16 10.60 -3.83
CA ALA A 184 7.78 10.91 -3.46
C ALA A 184 6.79 10.35 -4.51
N ALA A 185 7.05 10.61 -5.79
CA ALA A 185 6.22 10.16 -6.90
C ALA A 185 6.15 8.64 -7.02
N TYR A 186 7.28 7.95 -6.81
CA TYR A 186 7.32 6.49 -6.81
C TYR A 186 6.43 5.91 -5.70
N LEU A 187 6.51 6.45 -4.48
CA LEU A 187 5.62 6.05 -3.38
C LEU A 187 4.15 6.33 -3.73
N THR A 188 3.84 7.53 -4.21
CA THR A 188 2.48 7.93 -4.63
C THR A 188 1.91 6.95 -5.66
N ALA A 189 2.65 6.65 -6.72
CA ALA A 189 2.21 5.72 -7.75
C ALA A 189 2.12 4.27 -7.25
N SER A 190 3.04 3.85 -6.36
CA SER A 190 2.99 2.52 -5.73
C SER A 190 1.78 2.34 -4.84
N VAL A 191 1.35 3.39 -4.11
CA VAL A 191 0.13 3.35 -3.31
C VAL A 191 -1.11 3.31 -4.20
N MET A 192 -1.11 4.02 -5.35
CA MET A 192 -2.22 3.96 -6.30
C MET A 192 -2.40 2.54 -6.82
N GLU A 193 -1.33 1.96 -7.35
CA GLU A 193 -1.36 0.65 -8.01
C GLU A 193 -1.52 -0.50 -7.02
N ASN A 194 -0.69 -0.56 -5.98
CA ASN A 194 -0.59 -1.72 -5.11
C ASN A 194 -1.54 -1.69 -3.90
N PHE A 195 -2.27 -0.59 -3.72
CA PHE A 195 -3.24 -0.48 -2.63
C PHE A 195 -4.60 0.02 -3.09
N VAL A 196 -4.67 1.21 -3.69
CA VAL A 196 -5.96 1.84 -4.02
C VAL A 196 -6.71 1.06 -5.10
N VAL A 197 -6.07 0.73 -6.21
CA VAL A 197 -6.67 -0.07 -7.30
C VAL A 197 -7.18 -1.40 -6.74
N LEU A 198 -6.31 -2.18 -6.08
CA LEU A 198 -6.69 -3.47 -5.48
C LEU A 198 -7.82 -3.36 -4.44
N LYS A 199 -7.84 -2.26 -3.67
CA LYS A 199 -8.89 -2.02 -2.68
C LYS A 199 -10.22 -1.69 -3.35
N LEU A 200 -10.22 -0.86 -4.40
CA LEU A 200 -11.43 -0.52 -5.15
C LEU A 200 -11.99 -1.76 -5.83
N GLU A 201 -11.16 -2.53 -6.54
CA GLU A 201 -11.54 -3.80 -7.17
C GLU A 201 -12.21 -4.74 -6.17
N LYS A 202 -11.54 -4.98 -5.03
CA LYS A 202 -12.10 -5.83 -3.98
C LYS A 202 -13.43 -5.31 -3.42
N VAL A 203 -13.58 -4.00 -3.23
CA VAL A 203 -14.82 -3.40 -2.71
C VAL A 203 -15.96 -3.57 -3.72
N ILE A 204 -15.67 -3.40 -5.00
CA ILE A 204 -16.61 -3.53 -6.12
C ILE A 204 -17.04 -5.00 -6.27
N ASP A 205 -16.07 -5.93 -6.31
CA ASP A 205 -16.30 -7.38 -6.44
C ASP A 205 -17.09 -7.96 -5.26
N ASP A 206 -16.70 -7.60 -4.03
CA ASP A 206 -17.38 -8.04 -2.81
C ASP A 206 -18.72 -7.32 -2.58
N LYS A 207 -19.11 -6.37 -3.46
CA LYS A 207 -20.29 -5.48 -3.34
C LYS A 207 -20.36 -4.83 -1.95
N LYS A 208 -19.21 -4.40 -1.43
CA LYS A 208 -19.09 -3.81 -0.10
C LYS A 208 -19.48 -2.34 -0.08
N LYS A 209 -20.18 -1.94 0.97
CA LYS A 209 -20.42 -0.53 1.26
C LYS A 209 -19.25 0.02 2.06
N ILE A 210 -18.51 0.96 1.48
CA ILE A 210 -17.42 1.70 2.14
C ILE A 210 -17.61 3.20 1.90
N LEU A 211 -17.22 4.04 2.87
CA LEU A 211 -17.31 5.49 2.75
C LEU A 211 -16.07 6.06 2.05
N HIS A 212 -16.21 7.20 1.36
CA HIS A 212 -15.05 7.90 0.78
C HIS A 212 -14.03 8.31 1.85
N SER A 213 -14.49 8.79 3.01
CA SER A 213 -13.64 9.12 4.17
C SER A 213 -12.90 7.90 4.75
N ALA A 214 -13.53 6.72 4.74
CA ALA A 214 -12.85 5.50 5.17
C ALA A 214 -11.72 5.09 4.21
N LEU A 215 -11.96 5.19 2.89
CA LEU A 215 -10.91 4.97 1.88
C LEU A 215 -9.76 5.99 2.01
N MET A 216 -10.09 7.25 2.29
CA MET A 216 -9.11 8.30 2.59
C MET A 216 -8.21 7.92 3.77
N GLU A 217 -8.80 7.59 4.93
CA GLU A 217 -8.04 7.24 6.13
C GLU A 217 -7.18 5.98 5.95
N GLU A 218 -7.69 4.98 5.25
CA GLU A 218 -6.92 3.77 4.94
C GLU A 218 -5.73 4.09 4.02
N THR A 219 -5.95 4.92 2.99
CA THR A 219 -4.90 5.32 2.04
C THR A 219 -3.83 6.18 2.71
N GLU A 220 -4.24 7.12 3.57
CA GLU A 220 -3.34 7.96 4.37
C GLU A 220 -2.39 7.10 5.22
N LYS A 221 -2.92 6.09 5.92
CA LYS A 221 -2.11 5.15 6.72
C LYS A 221 -1.10 4.38 5.87
N VAL A 222 -1.46 4.02 4.63
CA VAL A 222 -0.56 3.29 3.74
C VAL A 222 0.55 4.19 3.19
N ILE A 223 0.26 5.46 2.90
CA ILE A 223 1.29 6.44 2.49
C ILE A 223 2.32 6.60 3.61
N LEU A 224 1.87 6.75 4.86
CA LEU A 224 2.74 6.91 6.03
C LEU A 224 3.54 5.63 6.38
N GLU A 225 3.14 4.48 5.85
CA GLU A 225 3.79 3.18 6.05
C GLU A 225 4.23 2.56 4.71
N PRO A 226 5.25 3.12 4.03
CA PRO A 226 5.62 2.76 2.65
C PRO A 226 6.02 1.28 2.47
N LEU A 227 6.42 0.60 3.56
CA LEU A 227 6.69 -0.84 3.55
C LEU A 227 5.47 -1.69 3.19
N LYS A 228 4.24 -1.21 3.48
CA LYS A 228 2.99 -1.91 3.11
C LYS A 228 2.81 -2.07 1.61
N VAL A 229 3.47 -1.24 0.80
CA VAL A 229 3.46 -1.28 -0.66
C VAL A 229 4.85 -1.58 -1.24
N ASN A 230 5.69 -2.30 -0.47
CA ASN A 230 7.05 -2.70 -0.86
C ASN A 230 7.98 -1.53 -1.23
N CYS A 231 7.69 -0.33 -0.74
CA CYS A 231 8.51 0.85 -1.01
C CYS A 231 9.52 1.07 0.14
N LYS A 232 10.82 0.86 -0.16
CA LYS A 232 11.93 0.96 0.81
C LYS A 232 12.35 2.41 1.10
N LEU A 233 11.40 3.26 1.48
CA LEU A 233 11.67 4.63 1.94
C LEU A 233 11.68 4.70 3.47
N LYS A 234 12.52 5.58 4.01
CA LYS A 234 12.56 5.87 5.44
C LYS A 234 11.25 6.56 5.85
N THR A 235 10.49 5.94 6.73
CA THR A 235 9.21 6.44 7.27
C THR A 235 9.30 7.87 7.79
N ASP A 236 10.37 8.21 8.51
CA ASP A 236 10.55 9.54 9.11
C ASP A 236 10.69 10.68 8.08
N ASN A 237 10.91 10.35 6.81
CA ASN A 237 11.01 11.33 5.72
C ASN A 237 9.75 11.35 4.86
N VAL A 238 8.75 10.54 5.16
CA VAL A 238 7.52 10.41 4.38
C VAL A 238 6.38 11.11 5.10
N ASP A 239 5.57 11.84 4.35
CA ASP A 239 4.35 12.48 4.82
C ASP A 239 3.31 12.52 3.68
N ILE A 240 2.08 12.94 3.97
CA ILE A 240 1.06 13.22 2.95
C ILE A 240 1.15 14.68 2.49
N CYS A 241 0.87 14.94 1.21
CA CYS A 241 0.77 16.32 0.70
C CYS A 241 -0.56 16.97 1.09
N TYR A 242 -1.62 16.17 1.05
CA TYR A 242 -3.00 16.50 1.41
C TYR A 242 -3.73 15.19 1.69
N ARG A 243 -4.89 15.26 2.35
CA ARG A 243 -5.69 14.08 2.63
C ARG A 243 -6.19 13.44 1.32
N PRO A 244 -6.05 12.11 1.12
CA PRO A 244 -6.50 11.47 -0.10
C PRO A 244 -7.97 11.76 -0.44
N VAL A 245 -8.22 12.08 -1.71
CA VAL A 245 -9.54 12.49 -2.19
C VAL A 245 -10.17 11.34 -2.98
N PHE A 246 -11.36 10.92 -2.57
CA PHE A 246 -12.20 9.94 -3.24
C PHE A 246 -13.56 10.55 -3.52
N GLN A 247 -14.02 10.45 -4.77
CA GLN A 247 -15.29 11.02 -5.22
C GLN A 247 -16.02 10.05 -6.14
N SER A 248 -17.33 9.89 -5.95
CA SER A 248 -18.21 9.10 -6.82
C SER A 248 -19.67 9.53 -6.61
N GLY A 249 -20.60 8.99 -7.40
CA GLY A 249 -22.04 9.15 -7.18
C GLY A 249 -22.57 10.55 -7.52
N GLY A 250 -22.03 11.16 -8.58
CA GLY A 250 -22.50 12.44 -9.12
C GLY A 250 -22.02 13.70 -8.37
N ARG A 251 -21.19 13.54 -7.34
CA ARG A 251 -20.63 14.65 -6.55
C ARG A 251 -19.13 14.75 -6.73
N PHE A 252 -18.73 15.65 -7.62
CA PHE A 252 -17.33 15.84 -7.97
C PHE A 252 -16.88 17.28 -7.74
N ASP A 253 -15.67 17.45 -7.23
CA ASP A 253 -14.98 18.74 -7.09
C ASP A 253 -13.54 18.56 -7.54
N LEU A 254 -13.17 19.16 -8.68
CA LEU A 254 -11.82 19.02 -9.23
C LEU A 254 -10.85 20.09 -8.70
N ARG A 255 -11.27 20.91 -7.73
CA ARG A 255 -10.37 21.89 -7.10
C ARG A 255 -9.39 21.16 -6.16
N PRO A 256 -8.17 21.68 -5.99
CA PRO A 256 -7.21 21.12 -5.03
C PRO A 256 -7.70 21.11 -3.57
N SER A 257 -8.71 21.92 -3.25
CA SER A 257 -9.34 22.00 -1.93
C SER A 257 -10.43 20.95 -1.69
N ALA A 258 -10.67 20.04 -2.64
CA ALA A 258 -11.69 19.01 -2.51
C ALA A 258 -11.37 18.07 -1.34
N VAL A 259 -12.41 17.59 -0.67
CA VAL A 259 -12.29 16.68 0.48
C VAL A 259 -13.18 15.45 0.28
N SER A 260 -12.70 14.29 0.71
CA SER A 260 -13.50 13.06 0.75
C SER A 260 -14.68 13.23 1.71
N ASN A 261 -15.90 13.01 1.21
CA ASN A 261 -17.11 13.13 2.01
C ASN A 261 -17.44 11.83 2.78
N ASN A 262 -18.52 11.83 3.57
CA ASN A 262 -19.00 10.65 4.31
C ASN A 262 -20.06 9.85 3.55
N GLU A 263 -20.14 10.00 2.21
CA GLU A 263 -21.03 9.17 1.40
C GLU A 263 -20.36 7.83 1.04
N ALA A 264 -21.20 6.83 0.78
CA ALA A 264 -20.73 5.53 0.34
C ALA A 264 -20.25 5.61 -1.12
N LEU A 265 -19.17 4.88 -1.42
CA LEU A 265 -18.67 4.68 -2.77
C LEU A 265 -19.78 4.13 -3.66
N TYR A 266 -19.99 4.77 -4.80
CA TYR A 266 -21.01 4.41 -5.78
C TYR A 266 -20.36 3.85 -7.05
N TYR A 267 -20.69 2.61 -7.37
CA TYR A 267 -20.09 1.83 -8.46
C TYR A 267 -21.14 1.00 -9.21
N ALA A 268 -22.38 1.48 -9.30
CA ALA A 268 -23.38 0.87 -10.18
C ALA A 268 -23.02 1.12 -11.66
N SER A 269 -23.72 0.47 -12.58
CA SER A 269 -23.45 0.66 -14.02
C SER A 269 -23.51 2.14 -14.44
N GLY A 270 -22.59 2.56 -15.30
CA GLY A 270 -22.42 3.97 -15.69
C GLY A 270 -21.79 4.85 -14.61
N SER A 271 -20.94 4.29 -13.74
CA SER A 271 -20.30 5.05 -12.65
C SER A 271 -18.88 5.48 -12.92
N VAL A 272 -18.53 6.61 -12.30
CA VAL A 272 -17.20 7.21 -12.33
C VAL A 272 -16.70 7.38 -10.90
N ILE A 273 -15.46 6.98 -10.66
CA ILE A 273 -14.77 7.14 -9.39
C ILE A 273 -13.49 7.95 -9.65
N ILE A 274 -13.35 9.09 -9.00
CA ILE A 274 -12.11 9.88 -9.01
C ILE A 274 -11.34 9.63 -7.72
N CYS A 275 -10.06 9.31 -7.85
CA CYS A 275 -9.13 9.23 -6.73
C CYS A 275 -7.91 10.12 -7.00
N GLY A 276 -7.52 10.94 -6.02
CA GLY A 276 -6.31 11.76 -6.09
C GLY A 276 -5.62 11.88 -4.74
N PHE A 277 -4.31 11.71 -4.73
CA PHE A 277 -3.48 11.92 -3.54
C PHE A 277 -2.01 12.14 -3.90
N GLY A 278 -1.23 12.57 -2.92
CA GLY A 278 0.19 12.82 -3.09
C GLY A 278 0.97 12.47 -1.84
N ALA A 279 2.04 11.70 -1.98
CA ALA A 279 3.05 11.51 -0.96
C ALA A 279 4.10 12.63 -1.04
N ARG A 280 4.66 12.94 0.12
CA ARG A 280 5.74 13.90 0.32
C ARG A 280 6.97 13.16 0.83
N TYR A 281 8.14 13.40 0.25
CA TYR A 281 9.39 12.81 0.71
C TYR A 281 10.45 13.89 0.95
N LYS A 282 11.01 13.94 2.16
CA LYS A 282 11.95 15.01 2.59
C LYS A 282 11.42 16.41 2.24
N SER A 283 10.14 16.63 2.52
CA SER A 283 9.42 17.88 2.23
C SER A 283 9.10 18.15 0.75
N TYR A 284 9.49 17.32 -0.20
CA TYR A 284 9.14 17.47 -1.62
C TYR A 284 7.87 16.70 -1.96
N CYS A 285 6.92 17.39 -2.57
CA CYS A 285 5.61 16.89 -2.93
C CYS A 285 5.63 16.13 -4.26
N SER A 286 4.66 15.22 -4.39
CA SER A 286 4.25 14.61 -5.65
C SER A 286 2.74 14.47 -5.66
N ASN A 287 2.15 14.20 -6.82
CA ASN A 287 0.72 14.05 -6.98
C ASN A 287 0.38 13.04 -8.07
N ILE A 288 -0.70 12.28 -7.85
CA ILE A 288 -1.35 11.46 -8.86
C ILE A 288 -2.87 11.62 -8.73
N ALA A 289 -3.57 11.61 -9.85
CA ALA A 289 -5.02 11.43 -9.87
C ALA A 289 -5.42 10.50 -11.02
N ARG A 290 -6.37 9.62 -10.74
CA ARG A 290 -6.92 8.66 -11.68
C ARG A 290 -8.44 8.69 -11.61
N THR A 291 -9.04 8.40 -12.76
CA THR A 291 -10.47 8.19 -12.87
C THR A 291 -10.71 6.75 -13.31
N PHE A 292 -11.53 6.03 -12.55
CA PHE A 292 -11.96 4.67 -12.83
C PHE A 292 -13.40 4.68 -13.33
N LEU A 293 -13.70 3.88 -14.34
CA LEU A 293 -15.02 3.81 -14.97
C LEU A 293 -15.63 2.43 -14.74
N ILE A 294 -16.88 2.38 -14.31
CA ILE A 294 -17.60 1.14 -13.98
C ILE A 294 -18.82 1.00 -14.91
N ASP A 295 -18.83 -0.02 -15.77
CA ASP A 295 -19.73 -0.17 -16.93
C ASP A 295 -19.97 1.17 -17.63
N ALA A 296 -18.89 1.81 -18.07
CA ALA A 296 -18.93 3.15 -18.66
C ALA A 296 -19.87 3.21 -19.86
N ASP A 297 -20.67 4.27 -19.96
CA ASP A 297 -21.40 4.55 -21.20
C ASP A 297 -20.45 5.08 -22.30
N ARG A 298 -20.96 5.14 -23.53
CA ARG A 298 -20.17 5.58 -24.69
C ARG A 298 -19.65 7.03 -24.52
N ILE A 299 -20.41 7.89 -23.84
CA ILE A 299 -20.03 9.29 -23.60
C ILE A 299 -18.88 9.34 -22.59
N GLN A 300 -18.97 8.60 -21.49
CA GLN A 300 -17.97 8.49 -20.43
C GLN A 300 -16.65 7.93 -21.00
N SER A 301 -16.70 6.84 -21.75
CA SER A 301 -15.49 6.26 -22.38
C SER A 301 -14.84 7.22 -23.37
N LYS A 302 -15.63 7.83 -24.26
CA LYS A 302 -15.11 8.80 -25.23
C LYS A 302 -14.53 10.05 -24.55
N ALA A 303 -15.19 10.55 -23.51
CA ALA A 303 -14.70 11.69 -22.74
C ALA A 303 -13.37 11.38 -22.04
N TYR A 304 -13.20 10.16 -21.52
CA TYR A 304 -11.94 9.72 -20.92
C TYR A 304 -10.82 9.60 -21.96
N GLU A 305 -11.08 9.04 -23.13
CA GLU A 305 -10.09 8.97 -24.23
C GLU A 305 -9.62 10.36 -24.67
N ILE A 306 -10.54 11.32 -24.76
CA ILE A 306 -10.20 12.71 -25.07
C ILE A 306 -9.38 13.32 -23.93
N LEU A 307 -9.76 13.08 -22.67
CA LEU A 307 -9.01 13.57 -21.52
C LEU A 307 -7.58 13.02 -21.50
N LEU A 308 -7.39 11.75 -21.87
CA LEU A 308 -6.06 11.14 -21.98
C LEU A 308 -5.21 11.86 -23.05
N LYS A 309 -5.75 12.09 -24.25
CA LYS A 309 -5.07 12.85 -25.31
C LYS A 309 -4.74 14.27 -24.88
N VAL A 310 -5.66 14.93 -24.18
CA VAL A 310 -5.48 16.27 -23.62
C VAL A 310 -4.32 16.28 -22.63
N HIS A 311 -4.30 15.33 -21.70
CA HIS A 311 -3.23 15.20 -20.70
C HIS A 311 -1.86 14.96 -21.35
N GLU A 312 -1.79 14.08 -22.34
CA GLU A 312 -0.57 13.81 -23.11
C GLU A 312 -0.10 15.03 -23.93
N ALA A 313 -1.02 15.80 -24.50
CA ALA A 313 -0.69 17.02 -25.25
C ALA A 313 -0.09 18.12 -24.36
N VAL A 314 -0.59 18.28 -23.12
CA VAL A 314 0.00 19.20 -22.14
C VAL A 314 1.42 18.76 -21.80
N ILE A 315 1.61 17.48 -21.43
CA ILE A 315 2.93 16.95 -21.06
C ILE A 315 3.92 17.07 -22.23
N GLY A 316 3.48 16.74 -23.46
CA GLY A 316 4.30 16.85 -24.67
C GLY A 316 4.69 18.29 -25.02
N SER A 317 3.93 19.28 -24.54
CA SER A 317 4.20 20.70 -24.74
C SER A 317 5.06 21.33 -23.64
N LEU A 318 5.20 20.69 -22.49
CA LEU A 318 6.08 21.12 -21.40
C LEU A 318 7.55 20.78 -21.72
N LYS A 319 8.15 21.52 -22.65
CA LYS A 319 9.55 21.38 -23.06
C LYS A 319 10.32 22.69 -22.81
N PRO A 320 11.63 22.64 -22.55
CA PRO A 320 12.43 23.85 -22.38
C PRO A 320 12.23 24.82 -23.54
N GLY A 321 11.99 26.11 -23.22
CA GLY A 321 11.75 27.18 -24.20
C GLY A 321 10.29 27.44 -24.54
N ASN A 322 9.37 26.50 -24.27
CA ASN A 322 7.94 26.73 -24.49
C ASN A 322 7.31 27.58 -23.38
N LYS A 323 6.25 28.32 -23.71
CA LYS A 323 5.43 29.05 -22.73
C LYS A 323 4.43 28.11 -22.05
N LEU A 324 4.14 28.33 -20.76
CA LEU A 324 3.10 27.58 -20.04
C LEU A 324 1.71 27.73 -20.69
N CYS A 325 1.38 28.92 -21.20
CA CYS A 325 0.13 29.15 -21.92
C CYS A 325 0.03 28.32 -23.20
N ALA A 326 1.14 28.07 -23.91
CA ALA A 326 1.15 27.21 -25.08
C ALA A 326 0.82 25.75 -24.70
N ALA A 327 1.31 25.27 -23.56
CA ALA A 327 0.97 23.94 -23.05
C ALA A 327 -0.53 23.81 -22.69
N TYR A 328 -1.12 24.85 -22.09
CA TYR A 328 -2.57 24.88 -21.85
C TYR A 328 -3.38 24.96 -23.16
N LEU A 329 -2.95 25.78 -24.13
CA LEU A 329 -3.62 25.89 -25.42
C LEU A 329 -3.53 24.59 -26.25
N ALA A 330 -2.50 23.78 -26.06
CA ALA A 330 -2.42 22.44 -26.66
C ALA A 330 -3.56 21.54 -26.17
N ALA A 331 -3.90 21.58 -24.87
CA ALA A 331 -5.08 20.91 -24.34
C ALA A 331 -6.37 21.41 -25.01
N VAL A 332 -6.57 22.73 -25.05
CA VAL A 332 -7.75 23.35 -25.66
C VAL A 332 -7.89 22.94 -27.13
N SER A 333 -6.80 22.94 -27.88
CA SER A 333 -6.77 22.55 -29.31
C SER A 333 -7.22 21.10 -29.54
N VAL A 334 -6.84 20.18 -28.64
CA VAL A 334 -7.29 18.78 -28.70
C VAL A 334 -8.80 18.68 -28.46
N VAL A 335 -9.32 19.41 -27.47
CA VAL A 335 -10.77 19.40 -27.16
C VAL A 335 -11.57 20.06 -28.28
N GLU A 336 -11.13 21.19 -28.80
CA GLU A 336 -11.79 21.88 -29.93
C GLU A 336 -11.87 20.99 -31.18
N LYS A 337 -10.84 20.18 -31.43
CA LYS A 337 -10.79 19.26 -32.56
C LYS A 337 -11.69 18.03 -32.37
N ASP A 338 -11.60 17.36 -31.22
CA ASP A 338 -12.22 16.04 -31.01
C ASP A 338 -13.62 16.12 -30.35
N ALA A 339 -13.90 17.17 -29.56
CA ALA A 339 -15.19 17.43 -28.90
C ALA A 339 -15.40 18.92 -28.50
N PRO A 340 -15.71 19.82 -29.46
CA PRO A 340 -15.82 21.26 -29.19
C PRO A 340 -16.85 21.64 -28.11
N HIS A 341 -17.91 20.85 -27.96
CA HIS A 341 -18.93 21.06 -26.92
C HIS A 341 -18.41 20.84 -25.49
N MET A 342 -17.26 20.19 -25.31
CA MET A 342 -16.65 19.92 -24.00
C MET A 342 -15.66 21.00 -23.55
N VAL A 343 -15.35 22.00 -24.39
CA VAL A 343 -14.36 23.06 -24.08
C VAL A 343 -14.77 23.85 -22.83
N SER A 344 -16.07 24.14 -22.67
CA SER A 344 -16.59 24.84 -21.49
C SER A 344 -16.43 24.02 -20.20
N CYS A 345 -16.38 22.69 -20.31
CA CYS A 345 -16.22 21.76 -19.20
C CYS A 345 -14.75 21.55 -18.80
N LEU A 346 -13.79 21.93 -19.63
CA LEU A 346 -12.36 21.76 -19.34
C LEU A 346 -11.94 22.66 -18.16
N THR A 347 -11.11 22.14 -17.26
CA THR A 347 -10.53 22.92 -16.16
C THR A 347 -9.76 24.14 -16.70
N LYS A 348 -9.86 25.27 -16.00
CA LYS A 348 -9.20 26.53 -16.40
C LYS A 348 -7.69 26.55 -16.21
N SER A 349 -7.16 25.55 -15.51
CA SER A 349 -5.74 25.25 -15.33
C SER A 349 -5.51 23.76 -15.64
N ALA A 350 -4.32 23.46 -16.17
CA ALA A 350 -3.81 22.11 -16.38
C ALA A 350 -2.83 21.69 -15.27
N GLY A 351 -2.85 22.39 -14.13
CA GLY A 351 -2.00 22.13 -12.97
C GLY A 351 -0.95 23.22 -12.74
N THR A 352 0.01 22.95 -11.85
CA THR A 352 0.98 23.94 -11.38
C THR A 352 2.39 23.34 -11.28
N GLY A 353 3.41 24.17 -11.08
CA GLY A 353 4.69 23.70 -10.57
C GLY A 353 4.53 22.96 -9.24
N ILE A 354 5.43 22.01 -8.97
CA ILE A 354 5.43 21.23 -7.72
C ILE A 354 6.86 21.11 -7.17
N GLY A 355 6.99 21.17 -5.85
CA GLY A 355 8.27 21.15 -5.16
C GLY A 355 8.07 20.97 -3.67
N ILE A 356 8.66 21.87 -2.87
CA ILE A 356 8.34 21.94 -1.44
C ILE A 356 6.89 22.41 -1.23
N GLU A 357 6.45 23.34 -2.08
CA GLU A 357 5.05 23.74 -2.22
C GLU A 357 4.33 22.71 -3.09
N PHE A 358 3.13 22.30 -2.66
CA PHE A 358 2.29 21.37 -3.43
C PHE A 358 1.82 22.01 -4.76
N GLY A 359 1.57 23.33 -4.75
CA GLY A 359 1.20 24.09 -5.94
C GLY A 359 1.95 25.42 -6.00
N GLU A 360 2.96 25.50 -6.86
CA GLU A 360 3.74 26.70 -7.11
C GLU A 360 2.95 27.65 -8.02
N SER A 361 2.23 28.60 -7.41
CA SER A 361 1.29 29.49 -8.13
C SER A 361 1.92 30.33 -9.25
N GLY A 362 3.22 30.64 -9.19
CA GLY A 362 3.94 31.31 -10.29
C GLY A 362 4.07 30.46 -11.56
N LEU A 363 3.89 29.14 -11.44
CA LEU A 363 4.02 28.16 -12.52
C LEU A 363 2.67 27.48 -12.84
N ASP A 364 1.56 28.21 -12.68
CA ASP A 364 0.23 27.72 -13.06
C ASP A 364 0.10 27.57 -14.58
N ILE A 365 -0.32 26.40 -15.04
CA ILE A 365 -0.44 26.04 -16.46
C ILE A 365 -1.83 26.48 -16.94
N ASN A 366 -1.95 27.74 -17.32
CA ASN A 366 -3.21 28.33 -17.77
C ASN A 366 -2.99 29.19 -19.04
N ALA A 367 -4.09 29.61 -19.67
CA ALA A 367 -4.05 30.38 -20.92
C ALA A 367 -3.34 31.75 -20.83
N LYS A 368 -3.12 32.29 -19.61
CA LYS A 368 -2.57 33.63 -19.37
C LYS A 368 -1.09 33.60 -18.97
N ASN A 369 -0.55 32.46 -18.55
CA ASN A 369 0.80 32.38 -18.01
C ASN A 369 1.85 32.22 -19.12
N ASP A 370 2.61 33.28 -19.39
CA ASP A 370 3.62 33.31 -20.45
C ASP A 370 5.03 32.91 -19.97
N GLN A 371 5.16 32.43 -18.73
CA GLN A 371 6.42 31.92 -18.19
C GLN A 371 7.01 30.81 -19.07
N ILE A 372 8.32 30.86 -19.22
CA ILE A 372 9.07 29.92 -20.05
C ILE A 372 9.42 28.69 -19.23
N VAL A 373 9.07 27.53 -19.75
CA VAL A 373 9.47 26.23 -19.21
C VAL A 373 10.98 26.09 -19.34
N LYS A 374 11.63 25.67 -18.25
CA LYS A 374 13.08 25.44 -18.19
C LYS A 374 13.38 24.01 -17.78
N GLU A 375 14.59 23.55 -18.12
CA GLU A 375 15.13 22.31 -17.60
C GLU A 375 15.20 22.34 -16.07
N GLY A 376 14.92 21.20 -15.43
CA GLY A 376 14.90 21.06 -13.98
C GLY A 376 13.57 21.47 -13.33
N MET A 377 12.62 22.05 -14.07
CA MET A 377 11.28 22.31 -13.53
C MET A 377 10.50 21.00 -13.33
N ALA A 378 9.67 20.96 -12.29
CA ALA A 378 8.75 19.87 -12.02
C ALA A 378 7.32 20.40 -11.94
N PHE A 379 6.36 19.66 -12.50
CA PHE A 379 4.95 20.05 -12.56
C PHE A 379 4.05 18.93 -12.05
N ASN A 380 2.99 19.31 -11.34
CA ASN A 380 1.79 18.51 -11.19
C ASN A 380 0.87 18.84 -12.37
N VAL A 381 0.88 18.01 -13.41
CA VAL A 381 0.00 18.18 -14.57
C VAL A 381 -1.34 17.55 -14.25
N SER A 382 -2.31 18.36 -13.88
CA SER A 382 -3.64 17.98 -13.39
C SER A 382 -4.72 18.66 -14.22
N ILE A 383 -5.42 17.89 -15.05
CA ILE A 383 -6.45 18.40 -15.98
C ILE A 383 -7.68 17.50 -15.97
N GLY A 384 -8.85 18.08 -16.16
CA GLY A 384 -10.10 17.34 -16.07
C GLY A 384 -11.27 18.01 -16.80
N PHE A 385 -12.36 17.26 -16.93
CA PHE A 385 -13.64 17.77 -17.39
C PHE A 385 -14.62 17.83 -16.21
N GLN A 386 -15.31 18.95 -16.08
CA GLN A 386 -16.29 19.22 -15.04
C GLN A 386 -17.70 19.19 -15.61
N ASN A 387 -18.63 18.63 -14.84
CA ASN A 387 -20.07 18.72 -15.10
C ASN A 387 -20.51 18.19 -16.47
N LEU A 388 -19.92 17.08 -16.94
CA LEU A 388 -20.37 16.37 -18.12
C LEU A 388 -21.70 15.66 -17.84
N GLN A 389 -22.56 15.54 -18.86
CA GLN A 389 -23.83 14.82 -18.73
C GLN A 389 -23.71 13.42 -19.31
N CYS A 390 -24.25 12.41 -18.61
CA CYS A 390 -24.34 11.04 -19.11
C CYS A 390 -25.52 10.88 -20.08
N GLU A 391 -25.52 9.80 -20.86
CA GLU A 391 -26.58 9.54 -21.84
C GLU A 391 -27.90 9.14 -21.16
N ASN A 392 -27.83 8.46 -20.00
CA ASN A 392 -28.99 7.92 -19.30
C ASN A 392 -29.35 8.72 -18.02
N SER A 393 -30.41 9.53 -18.09
CA SER A 393 -30.85 10.48 -17.04
C SER A 393 -31.36 9.83 -15.74
N GLU A 394 -31.54 8.50 -15.69
CA GLU A 394 -32.07 7.80 -14.51
C GLU A 394 -31.01 7.38 -13.49
N THR A 395 -29.72 7.53 -13.81
CA THR A 395 -28.62 7.13 -12.91
C THR A 395 -28.24 8.25 -11.93
N LYS A 396 -27.68 7.87 -10.77
CA LYS A 396 -27.17 8.81 -9.76
C LYS A 396 -25.99 9.66 -10.28
N ASN A 397 -25.38 9.28 -11.41
CA ASN A 397 -24.32 10.01 -12.11
C ASN A 397 -24.82 10.81 -13.32
N LYS A 398 -26.03 11.38 -13.25
CA LYS A 398 -26.55 12.29 -14.29
C LYS A 398 -25.51 13.33 -14.73
N VAL A 399 -24.74 13.83 -13.77
CA VAL A 399 -23.60 14.70 -13.98
C VAL A 399 -22.35 14.01 -13.46
N PHE A 400 -21.30 13.96 -14.26
CA PHE A 400 -20.02 13.37 -13.89
C PHE A 400 -18.85 14.28 -14.25
N SER A 401 -17.71 14.01 -13.64
CA SER A 401 -16.44 14.69 -13.93
C SER A 401 -15.36 13.65 -14.15
N LEU A 402 -14.30 14.03 -14.85
CA LEU A 402 -13.13 13.19 -15.09
C LEU A 402 -11.87 13.98 -14.72
N LEU A 403 -10.89 13.33 -14.10
CA LEU A 403 -9.63 13.94 -13.68
C LEU A 403 -8.44 13.01 -13.94
N LEU A 404 -7.39 13.55 -14.53
CA LEU A 404 -6.08 12.91 -14.60
C LEU A 404 -5.03 13.86 -14.04
N ALA A 405 -4.17 13.34 -13.17
CA ALA A 405 -2.99 14.05 -12.72
C ALA A 405 -1.76 13.15 -12.67
N ASP A 406 -0.62 13.70 -13.08
CA ASP A 406 0.69 13.06 -12.97
C ASP A 406 1.74 14.09 -12.55
N THR A 407 2.75 13.62 -11.81
CA THR A 407 3.95 14.42 -11.56
C THR A 407 4.93 14.23 -12.70
N VAL A 408 5.42 15.33 -13.27
CA VAL A 408 6.36 15.31 -14.40
C VAL A 408 7.59 16.16 -14.11
N ILE A 409 8.72 15.78 -14.71
CA ILE A 409 9.99 16.47 -14.58
C ILE A 409 10.51 16.82 -15.97
N VAL A 410 10.77 18.10 -16.21
CA VAL A 410 11.28 18.60 -17.48
C VAL A 410 12.80 18.44 -17.49
N ASN A 411 13.30 17.53 -18.33
CA ASN A 411 14.74 17.45 -18.62
C ASN A 411 15.02 18.17 -19.95
N LYS A 412 16.31 18.23 -20.32
CA LYS A 412 16.77 18.84 -21.57
C LYS A 412 16.06 18.33 -22.83
N ASP A 413 15.97 17.01 -22.97
CA ASP A 413 15.49 16.38 -24.21
C ASP A 413 14.07 15.80 -24.11
N LYS A 414 13.61 15.51 -22.87
CA LYS A 414 12.33 14.86 -22.62
C LYS A 414 11.72 15.24 -21.27
N THR A 415 10.40 15.11 -21.20
CA THR A 415 9.63 15.29 -19.97
C THR A 415 9.29 13.92 -19.39
N ASP A 416 9.88 13.60 -18.24
CA ASP A 416 9.70 12.31 -17.57
C ASP A 416 8.42 12.31 -16.74
N ILE A 417 7.53 11.35 -16.98
CA ILE A 417 6.37 11.08 -16.14
C ILE A 417 6.80 10.17 -14.99
N VAL A 418 7.00 10.73 -13.80
CA VAL A 418 7.57 10.00 -12.65
C VAL A 418 6.53 9.23 -11.83
N THR A 419 5.25 9.38 -12.17
CA THR A 419 4.11 8.60 -11.65
C THR A 419 3.59 7.54 -12.62
N SER A 420 4.36 7.21 -13.67
CA SER A 420 3.97 6.29 -14.76
C SER A 420 3.78 4.83 -14.34
N VAL A 421 4.15 4.45 -13.12
CA VAL A 421 3.93 3.08 -12.58
C VAL A 421 2.44 2.72 -12.59
N SER A 422 1.55 3.69 -12.35
CA SER A 422 0.11 3.43 -12.38
C SER A 422 -0.49 3.77 -13.73
N SER A 423 -1.23 2.81 -14.30
CA SER A 423 -1.81 2.91 -15.63
C SER A 423 -2.88 4.02 -15.71
N LYS A 424 -2.98 4.64 -16.88
CA LYS A 424 -4.06 5.57 -17.27
C LYS A 424 -4.67 5.20 -18.64
N ALA A 425 -4.32 4.03 -19.17
CA ALA A 425 -4.94 3.53 -20.38
C ALA A 425 -6.38 3.11 -20.05
N LEU A 426 -7.33 3.35 -20.97
CA LEU A 426 -8.74 3.02 -20.75
C LEU A 426 -8.94 1.57 -20.29
N LYS A 427 -8.21 0.63 -20.90
CA LYS A 427 -8.24 -0.81 -20.53
C LYS A 427 -7.80 -1.10 -19.09
N GLY A 428 -6.97 -0.25 -18.50
CA GLY A 428 -6.48 -0.42 -17.13
C GLY A 428 -7.33 0.30 -16.09
N VAL A 429 -8.34 1.07 -16.49
CA VAL A 429 -9.19 1.84 -15.55
C VAL A 429 -10.69 1.61 -15.74
N ALA A 430 -11.09 0.90 -16.80
CA ALA A 430 -12.47 0.55 -17.09
C ALA A 430 -12.77 -0.87 -16.60
N TYR A 431 -13.82 -1.00 -15.80
CA TYR A 431 -14.31 -2.24 -15.21
C TYR A 431 -15.70 -2.55 -15.74
N SER A 432 -15.99 -3.82 -16.00
CA SER A 432 -17.31 -4.27 -16.47
C SER A 432 -17.80 -5.49 -15.70
N PHE A 433 -19.08 -5.48 -15.31
CA PHE A 433 -19.69 -6.59 -14.55
C PHE A 433 -20.18 -7.75 -15.44
N ASN A 434 -20.42 -7.50 -16.73
CA ASN A 434 -20.87 -8.53 -17.67
C ASN A 434 -19.66 -9.20 -18.35
N LYS A 435 -19.42 -10.48 -18.03
CA LYS A 435 -18.37 -11.33 -18.63
C LYS A 435 -18.81 -12.07 -19.91
N ASP A 436 -19.89 -11.64 -20.56
CA ASP A 436 -20.35 -12.22 -21.82
C ASP A 436 -20.52 -11.13 -22.88
N ASP A 437 -19.93 -11.37 -24.07
CA ASP A 437 -19.96 -10.57 -25.31
C ASP A 437 -19.00 -9.37 -25.47
N GLU A 438 -17.69 -9.63 -25.56
CA GLU A 438 -16.84 -8.87 -26.50
C GLU A 438 -16.78 -9.62 -27.84
N LYS A 439 -17.77 -9.41 -28.71
CA LYS A 439 -17.63 -9.72 -30.15
C LYS A 439 -16.73 -8.66 -30.78
N GLU A 440 -15.62 -9.10 -31.36
CA GLU A 440 -14.75 -8.26 -32.17
C GLU A 440 -15.56 -7.54 -33.26
N ILE A 441 -15.52 -6.21 -33.24
CA ILE A 441 -16.04 -5.36 -34.32
C ILE A 441 -15.11 -5.53 -35.54
N PRO A 442 -15.60 -5.96 -36.72
CA PRO A 442 -14.75 -6.12 -37.89
C PRO A 442 -14.27 -4.76 -38.40
N LYS A 443 -12.96 -4.62 -38.61
CA LYS A 443 -12.37 -3.46 -39.29
C LYS A 443 -12.83 -3.40 -40.75
N SER A 444 -13.64 -2.40 -41.11
CA SER A 444 -13.86 -1.99 -42.49
C SER A 444 -12.59 -1.32 -43.05
N LYS A 445 -11.96 -1.93 -44.06
CA LYS A 445 -10.94 -1.28 -44.88
C LYS A 445 -11.60 -0.48 -46.00
N ALA A 446 -11.12 0.74 -46.19
CA ALA A 446 -11.50 1.65 -47.26
C ALA A 446 -11.02 1.19 -48.65
N ASP A 447 -11.85 1.48 -49.64
CA ASP A 447 -11.66 1.27 -51.08
C ASP A 447 -10.42 1.96 -51.66
N ARG A 448 -9.76 1.26 -52.60
CA ARG A 448 -9.33 1.85 -53.88
C ARG A 448 -9.58 0.87 -55.03
N SER A 449 -10.21 1.43 -56.04
CA SER A 449 -10.80 0.91 -57.28
C SER A 449 -9.87 0.15 -58.24
N GLY A 450 -10.46 -0.77 -59.04
CA GLY A 450 -9.91 -1.15 -60.34
C GLY A 450 -10.48 -2.42 -61.01
N ALA A 451 -11.69 -2.31 -61.59
CA ALA A 451 -12.21 -2.99 -62.78
C ALA A 451 -12.25 -4.54 -62.90
N GLU A 452 -13.49 -5.02 -62.99
CA GLU A 452 -14.08 -6.30 -63.44
C GLU A 452 -13.87 -6.62 -64.95
N PRO A 453 -14.43 -7.70 -65.58
CA PRO A 453 -15.17 -8.88 -65.05
C PRO A 453 -14.91 -10.24 -65.77
N SER A 454 -15.60 -11.29 -65.28
CA SER A 454 -16.26 -12.36 -66.08
C SER A 454 -15.35 -13.48 -66.67
N MET A 455 -15.67 -14.78 -66.67
CA MET A 455 -16.93 -15.51 -66.54
C MET A 455 -16.68 -17.00 -66.22
N SER A 456 -17.70 -17.57 -65.59
CA SER A 456 -17.97 -18.97 -65.26
C SER A 456 -17.75 -20.03 -66.36
N LYS A 457 -17.40 -21.27 -65.94
CA LYS A 457 -18.07 -22.51 -66.39
C LYS A 457 -17.67 -23.77 -65.58
N ALA A 458 -18.70 -24.42 -65.06
CA ALA A 458 -18.95 -25.87 -64.98
C ALA A 458 -17.95 -26.83 -64.30
N ALA A 459 -18.30 -27.18 -63.05
CA ALA A 459 -18.80 -28.50 -62.65
C ALA A 459 -18.01 -29.81 -62.97
N LEU A 460 -17.68 -30.49 -61.85
CA LEU A 460 -17.80 -31.93 -61.57
C LEU A 460 -16.77 -32.91 -62.17
N ARG A 461 -15.86 -33.40 -61.30
CA ARG A 461 -15.94 -34.76 -60.71
C ARG A 461 -14.90 -35.00 -59.60
N SER A 462 -15.40 -34.91 -58.37
CA SER A 462 -15.24 -35.87 -57.27
C SER A 462 -13.85 -36.38 -56.88
N ASN A 463 -13.44 -36.07 -55.64
CA ASN A 463 -13.03 -37.18 -54.76
C ASN A 463 -13.47 -36.98 -53.31
N ASN A 464 -14.13 -38.03 -52.86
CA ASN A 464 -14.87 -38.24 -51.64
C ASN A 464 -13.88 -38.65 -50.53
N ARG A 465 -13.54 -37.79 -49.56
CA ARG A 465 -12.80 -38.25 -48.35
C ARG A 465 -12.79 -37.38 -47.08
N GLU A 466 -13.57 -36.29 -46.96
CA GLU A 466 -13.47 -35.42 -45.76
C GLU A 466 -14.75 -35.20 -44.94
N VAL A 467 -15.85 -35.91 -45.21
CA VAL A 467 -17.10 -35.73 -44.43
C VAL A 467 -17.33 -36.81 -43.36
N SER A 468 -16.45 -37.83 -43.27
CA SER A 468 -16.63 -38.91 -42.29
C SER A 468 -16.06 -38.58 -40.89
N LYS A 469 -14.93 -37.86 -40.79
CA LYS A 469 -14.25 -37.63 -39.50
C LYS A 469 -14.93 -36.59 -38.61
N GLU A 470 -15.46 -35.50 -39.18
CA GLU A 470 -16.14 -34.44 -38.41
C GLU A 470 -17.44 -34.94 -37.78
N LYS A 471 -18.20 -35.75 -38.52
CA LYS A 471 -19.46 -36.34 -38.05
C LYS A 471 -19.23 -37.42 -37.00
N LEU A 472 -18.18 -38.23 -37.15
CA LEU A 472 -17.74 -39.20 -36.13
C LEU A 472 -17.21 -38.50 -34.87
N ARG A 473 -16.50 -37.36 -34.99
CA ARG A 473 -16.01 -36.59 -33.83
C ARG A 473 -17.16 -35.97 -33.04
N ARG A 474 -18.18 -35.44 -33.73
CA ARG A 474 -19.37 -34.85 -33.11
C ARG A 474 -20.32 -35.91 -32.53
N GLN A 475 -20.45 -37.06 -33.16
CA GLN A 475 -21.20 -38.20 -32.61
C GLN A 475 -20.46 -38.83 -31.42
N HIS A 476 -19.14 -38.98 -31.47
CA HIS A 476 -18.35 -39.50 -30.36
C HIS A 476 -18.33 -38.55 -29.16
N GLN A 477 -18.24 -37.24 -29.37
CA GLN A 477 -18.35 -36.26 -28.28
C GLN A 477 -19.76 -36.18 -27.68
N ALA A 478 -20.82 -36.36 -28.49
CA ALA A 478 -22.20 -36.42 -27.99
C ALA A 478 -22.48 -37.73 -27.23
N GLU A 479 -21.92 -38.86 -27.69
CA GLU A 479 -22.01 -40.16 -27.03
C GLU A 479 -21.23 -40.17 -25.70
N LEU A 480 -20.03 -39.56 -25.66
CA LEU A 480 -19.26 -39.36 -24.42
C LEU A 480 -19.97 -38.46 -23.42
N ALA A 481 -20.61 -37.38 -23.88
CA ALA A 481 -21.40 -36.50 -23.03
C ALA A 481 -22.64 -37.23 -22.48
N ARG A 482 -23.28 -38.08 -23.29
CA ARG A 482 -24.42 -38.89 -22.85
C ARG A 482 -23.98 -40.00 -21.88
N GLN A 483 -22.90 -40.72 -22.15
CA GLN A 483 -22.34 -41.74 -21.25
C GLN A 483 -21.90 -41.15 -19.91
N LYS A 484 -21.25 -39.97 -19.90
CA LYS A 484 -20.89 -39.28 -18.65
C LYS A 484 -22.12 -38.76 -17.89
N ASN A 485 -23.16 -38.28 -18.58
CA ASN A 485 -24.41 -37.87 -17.93
C ASN A 485 -25.20 -39.07 -17.39
N GLU A 486 -25.19 -40.21 -18.08
CA GLU A 486 -25.87 -41.44 -17.69
C GLU A 486 -25.11 -42.18 -16.56
N GLU A 487 -23.78 -42.10 -16.54
CA GLU A 487 -22.93 -42.54 -15.41
C GLU A 487 -23.12 -41.64 -14.18
N THR A 488 -23.24 -40.32 -14.37
CA THR A 488 -23.55 -39.36 -13.30
C THR A 488 -24.95 -39.59 -12.73
N ALA A 489 -25.94 -39.89 -13.58
CA ALA A 489 -27.29 -40.25 -13.15
C ALA A 489 -27.35 -41.61 -12.43
N ARG A 490 -26.55 -42.60 -12.85
CA ARG A 490 -26.43 -43.89 -12.13
C ARG A 490 -25.74 -43.74 -10.77
N ARG A 491 -24.76 -42.84 -10.63
CA ARG A 491 -24.13 -42.51 -9.34
C ARG A 491 -25.08 -41.75 -8.39
N LEU A 492 -26.04 -41.00 -8.94
CA LEU A 492 -27.07 -40.31 -8.16
C LEU A 492 -28.27 -41.20 -7.80
N ALA A 493 -28.57 -42.23 -8.60
CA ALA A 493 -29.73 -43.12 -8.41
C ALA A 493 -29.41 -44.45 -7.71
N GLY A 494 -28.15 -44.87 -7.62
CA GLY A 494 -27.73 -46.13 -7.01
C GLY A 494 -26.81 -45.93 -5.81
N GLY A 495 -27.38 -45.80 -4.60
CA GLY A 495 -26.61 -45.86 -3.36
C GLY A 495 -27.16 -45.06 -2.19
N GLY A 496 -28.43 -45.26 -1.85
CA GLY A 496 -28.95 -44.88 -0.54
C GLY A 496 -28.46 -45.84 0.57
N ASN A 497 -28.29 -45.26 1.76
CA ASN A 497 -28.08 -45.87 3.08
C ASN A 497 -26.71 -46.48 3.38
N GLU A 498 -25.77 -45.63 3.78
CA GLU A 498 -25.07 -45.80 5.06
C GLU A 498 -24.78 -44.43 5.67
N ALA A 499 -25.03 -44.32 6.97
CA ALA A 499 -25.08 -43.08 7.73
C ALA A 499 -23.72 -42.36 7.78
N GLY A 500 -23.66 -41.14 7.27
CA GLY A 500 -22.51 -40.25 7.37
C GLY A 500 -22.94 -38.80 7.40
N GLY A 501 -23.48 -38.37 8.54
CA GLY A 501 -23.89 -36.98 8.74
C GLY A 501 -22.69 -36.04 8.72
N ASN A 502 -22.52 -35.30 7.63
CA ASN A 502 -21.64 -34.12 7.59
C ASN A 502 -22.50 -32.85 7.45
N ARG A 503 -23.39 -32.65 8.43
CA ARG A 503 -23.79 -31.31 8.84
C ARG A 503 -22.78 -30.88 9.88
N SER A 504 -22.15 -29.73 9.65
CA SER A 504 -21.59 -28.89 10.69
C SER A 504 -22.44 -29.01 11.97
N SER A 505 -21.88 -29.59 13.03
CA SER A 505 -22.54 -29.67 14.32
C SER A 505 -22.60 -28.28 14.96
N SER A 506 -23.41 -27.40 14.37
CA SER A 506 -24.12 -26.39 15.14
C SER A 506 -24.93 -27.18 16.16
N ARG A 507 -24.56 -27.08 17.44
CA ARG A 507 -25.38 -27.62 18.53
C ARG A 507 -26.83 -27.24 18.27
N SER A 508 -27.73 -28.23 18.26
CA SER A 508 -29.16 -27.95 18.15
C SER A 508 -29.57 -27.08 19.34
N SER A 509 -30.49 -26.14 19.15
CA SER A 509 -30.95 -25.20 20.19
C SER A 509 -31.46 -25.87 21.47
N ALA A 510 -31.67 -27.19 21.46
CA ALA A 510 -32.09 -28.00 22.61
C ALA A 510 -30.94 -28.41 23.56
N GLU A 511 -29.67 -28.28 23.16
CA GLU A 511 -28.51 -28.69 23.98
C GLU A 511 -27.89 -27.55 24.81
N LEU A 512 -28.29 -26.30 24.55
CA LEU A 512 -27.80 -25.08 25.20
C LEU A 512 -28.70 -24.67 26.37
N VAL A 513 -28.67 -25.47 27.45
CA VAL A 513 -29.40 -25.19 28.70
C VAL A 513 -28.41 -24.77 29.79
N ALA A 514 -28.41 -23.48 30.15
CA ALA A 514 -27.53 -22.94 31.20
C ALA A 514 -27.83 -23.49 32.60
N TYR A 515 -29.11 -23.65 32.94
CA TYR A 515 -29.56 -24.24 34.21
C TYR A 515 -30.74 -25.18 33.93
N LYS A 516 -30.72 -26.39 34.50
CA LYS A 516 -31.76 -27.41 34.27
C LYS A 516 -32.94 -27.25 35.24
N ASN A 517 -32.70 -26.74 36.46
CA ASN A 517 -33.73 -26.51 37.47
C ASN A 517 -33.62 -25.11 38.09
N ILE A 518 -34.74 -24.55 38.54
CA ILE A 518 -34.82 -23.24 39.24
C ILE A 518 -33.95 -23.20 40.52
N ASN A 519 -33.76 -24.35 41.17
CA ASN A 519 -32.95 -24.45 42.39
C ASN A 519 -31.43 -24.36 42.13
N ASP A 520 -30.99 -24.51 40.87
CA ASP A 520 -29.58 -24.42 40.48
C ASP A 520 -29.15 -22.96 40.24
N LEU A 521 -30.11 -22.03 40.26
CA LEU A 521 -29.87 -20.60 40.08
C LEU A 521 -29.22 -20.01 41.35
N PRO A 522 -28.10 -19.29 41.25
CA PRO A 522 -27.50 -18.62 42.39
C PRO A 522 -28.50 -17.63 43.00
N ARG A 523 -28.81 -17.73 44.31
CA ARG A 523 -29.65 -16.75 45.02
C ARG A 523 -28.83 -15.47 45.25
N PRO A 524 -29.05 -14.38 44.51
CA PRO A 524 -28.24 -13.18 44.69
C PRO A 524 -28.72 -12.39 45.92
N ARG A 525 -27.78 -11.67 46.56
CA ARG A 525 -28.08 -10.81 47.72
C ARG A 525 -28.73 -9.49 47.30
N GLU A 526 -28.58 -9.09 46.03
CA GLU A 526 -29.03 -7.81 45.47
C GLU A 526 -29.54 -8.01 44.04
N MET A 527 -30.54 -7.23 43.60
CA MET A 527 -31.17 -7.35 42.28
C MET A 527 -30.37 -6.65 41.17
N MET A 528 -29.16 -7.16 40.90
CA MET A 528 -28.24 -6.64 39.88
C MET A 528 -27.88 -7.69 38.82
N ILE A 529 -27.28 -7.25 37.71
CA ILE A 529 -26.82 -8.16 36.65
C ILE A 529 -25.61 -8.94 37.16
N HIS A 530 -25.64 -10.27 37.05
CA HIS A 530 -24.54 -11.14 37.46
C HIS A 530 -24.05 -12.00 36.29
N ILE A 531 -22.75 -12.26 36.24
CA ILE A 531 -22.14 -13.13 35.24
C ILE A 531 -21.69 -14.42 35.92
N ASP A 532 -22.30 -15.55 35.53
CA ASP A 532 -21.87 -16.87 35.94
C ASP A 532 -20.90 -17.45 34.89
N GLN A 533 -19.61 -17.32 35.16
CA GLN A 533 -18.55 -17.85 34.30
C GLN A 533 -18.53 -19.39 34.26
N LYS A 534 -19.05 -20.06 35.30
CA LYS A 534 -19.01 -21.53 35.41
C LYS A 534 -20.06 -22.18 34.51
N ASN A 535 -21.24 -21.56 34.41
CA ASN A 535 -22.36 -22.06 33.61
C ASN A 535 -22.57 -21.27 32.30
N GLU A 536 -21.59 -20.42 31.93
CA GLU A 536 -21.58 -19.62 30.69
C GLU A 536 -22.85 -18.78 30.49
N ALA A 537 -23.38 -18.21 31.58
CA ALA A 537 -24.67 -17.54 31.62
C ALA A 537 -24.62 -16.14 32.25
N VAL A 538 -25.49 -15.25 31.77
CA VAL A 538 -25.73 -13.91 32.33
C VAL A 538 -27.08 -13.91 33.02
N LEU A 539 -27.11 -13.56 34.30
CA LEU A 539 -28.32 -13.46 35.11
C LEU A 539 -28.83 -12.02 35.10
N LEU A 540 -30.06 -11.81 34.64
CA LEU A 540 -30.67 -10.49 34.49
C LEU A 540 -31.86 -10.31 35.44
N PRO A 541 -31.96 -9.16 36.16
CA PRO A 541 -33.10 -8.88 37.02
C PRO A 541 -34.29 -8.40 36.19
N ILE A 542 -35.27 -9.27 35.95
CA ILE A 542 -36.50 -8.97 35.19
C ILE A 542 -37.70 -9.11 36.14
N ASN A 543 -38.47 -8.04 36.32
CA ASN A 543 -39.70 -8.00 37.13
C ASN A 543 -39.55 -8.61 38.54
N GLY A 544 -38.45 -8.28 39.25
CA GLY A 544 -38.24 -8.76 40.62
C GLY A 544 -37.69 -10.19 40.72
N SER A 545 -37.40 -10.86 39.59
CA SER A 545 -36.80 -12.20 39.55
C SER A 545 -35.53 -12.21 38.69
N MET A 546 -34.59 -13.11 39.00
CA MET A 546 -33.35 -13.27 38.24
C MET A 546 -33.52 -14.32 37.16
N VAL A 547 -33.26 -13.93 35.90
CA VAL A 547 -33.50 -14.77 34.73
C VAL A 547 -32.16 -15.07 34.03
N PRO A 548 -31.78 -16.35 33.87
CA PRO A 548 -30.53 -16.73 33.22
C PRO A 548 -30.62 -16.74 31.68
N PHE A 549 -29.62 -16.17 31.02
CA PHE A 549 -29.43 -16.22 29.58
C PHE A 549 -28.05 -16.81 29.25
N HIS A 550 -28.02 -17.91 28.50
CA HIS A 550 -26.75 -18.46 28.03
C HIS A 550 -26.08 -17.48 27.05
N VAL A 551 -24.76 -17.31 27.15
CA VAL A 551 -23.99 -16.29 26.42
C VAL A 551 -24.13 -16.40 24.88
N HIS A 552 -24.42 -17.59 24.38
CA HIS A 552 -24.66 -17.87 22.96
C HIS A 552 -25.87 -17.10 22.39
N PHE A 553 -26.89 -16.81 23.21
CA PHE A 553 -28.09 -16.10 22.76
C PHE A 553 -27.93 -14.57 22.76
N ILE A 554 -26.81 -14.05 23.26
CA ILE A 554 -26.51 -12.62 23.29
C ILE A 554 -25.81 -12.24 21.99
N ARG A 555 -26.48 -11.45 21.15
CA ARG A 555 -25.96 -11.04 19.84
C ARG A 555 -25.11 -9.77 19.91
N ASN A 556 -25.63 -8.70 20.53
CA ASN A 556 -24.99 -7.37 20.62
C ASN A 556 -25.12 -6.78 22.04
N GLU A 557 -24.16 -5.93 22.44
CA GLU A 557 -24.19 -5.14 23.67
C GLU A 557 -23.67 -3.71 23.40
N ASP A 558 -24.50 -2.70 23.69
CA ASP A 558 -24.21 -1.27 23.42
C ASP A 558 -24.62 -0.40 24.62
N ILE A 559 -23.93 0.71 24.86
CA ILE A 559 -24.23 1.68 25.93
C ILE A 559 -24.64 2.99 25.26
N GLN A 560 -25.95 3.28 25.25
CA GLN A 560 -26.49 4.51 24.65
C GLN A 560 -27.11 5.42 25.71
N PRO A 561 -26.90 6.75 25.66
CA PRO A 561 -27.71 7.71 26.40
C PRO A 561 -29.12 7.81 25.79
N ASP A 562 -30.12 7.90 26.67
CA ASP A 562 -31.57 7.77 26.40
C ASP A 562 -32.06 8.19 25.01
N THR A 563 -32.56 7.23 24.24
CA THR A 563 -33.53 7.47 23.17
C THR A 563 -34.67 6.46 23.25
N ASN A 564 -35.88 6.99 23.35
CA ASN A 564 -37.11 6.24 23.53
C ASN A 564 -37.68 5.83 22.15
N ARG A 565 -37.74 4.52 21.82
CA ARG A 565 -38.76 3.90 20.92
C ARG A 565 -38.56 2.39 20.69
N ASN A 566 -39.64 1.65 20.95
CA ASN A 566 -40.12 0.34 20.44
C ASN A 566 -39.23 -0.92 20.45
N CYS A 567 -39.82 -1.98 21.04
CA CYS A 567 -39.20 -3.17 21.60
C CYS A 567 -38.86 -4.31 20.61
N TYR A 568 -37.58 -4.68 20.55
CA TYR A 568 -37.07 -6.08 20.54
C TYR A 568 -35.77 -6.24 21.36
N GLU A 569 -35.39 -5.21 22.14
CA GLU A 569 -34.14 -5.12 22.87
C GLU A 569 -34.43 -4.89 24.36
N ALA A 570 -33.78 -5.65 25.24
CA ALA A 570 -33.87 -5.48 26.68
C ALA A 570 -32.83 -4.44 27.13
N ILE A 571 -33.29 -3.23 27.48
CA ILE A 571 -32.43 -2.12 27.93
C ILE A 571 -32.36 -2.13 29.46
N PHE A 572 -31.16 -2.39 30.02
CA PHE A 572 -30.91 -2.33 31.45
C PHE A 572 -30.27 -1.00 31.83
N ARG A 573 -30.87 -0.30 32.79
CA ARG A 573 -30.36 0.96 33.33
C ARG A 573 -29.77 0.73 34.71
N SER A 574 -28.53 1.17 34.93
CA SER A 574 -27.87 1.16 36.25
C SER A 574 -27.52 2.59 36.66
N LYS A 575 -27.59 2.86 37.97
CA LYS A 575 -27.08 4.11 38.55
C LYS A 575 -25.55 4.10 38.71
N ASP A 576 -24.92 2.93 38.66
CA ASP A 576 -23.47 2.76 38.73
C ASP A 576 -22.90 2.46 37.33
N SER A 577 -22.33 3.50 36.72
CA SER A 577 -21.66 3.48 35.41
C SER A 577 -20.41 2.60 35.37
N THR A 578 -19.72 2.47 36.51
CA THR A 578 -18.43 1.79 36.61
C THR A 578 -18.65 0.29 36.56
N HIS A 579 -19.57 -0.20 37.39
CA HIS A 579 -19.95 -1.62 37.42
C HIS A 579 -20.53 -2.08 36.08
N MET A 580 -21.35 -1.26 35.41
CA MET A 580 -21.90 -1.60 34.09
C MET A 580 -20.80 -1.80 33.03
N SER A 581 -19.76 -0.96 33.07
CA SER A 581 -18.63 -1.04 32.14
C SER A 581 -17.80 -2.31 32.35
N GLU A 582 -17.59 -2.71 33.61
CA GLU A 582 -16.88 -3.96 33.98
C GLU A 582 -17.64 -5.22 33.53
N VAL A 583 -18.96 -5.22 33.69
CA VAL A 583 -19.85 -6.32 33.29
C VAL A 583 -19.83 -6.50 31.76
N VAL A 584 -19.94 -5.40 30.99
CA VAL A 584 -19.84 -5.46 29.52
C VAL A 584 -18.51 -6.02 29.05
N GLN A 585 -17.40 -5.58 29.68
CA GLN A 585 -16.07 -6.07 29.33
C GLN A 585 -15.88 -7.56 29.66
N SER A 586 -16.48 -8.02 30.75
CA SER A 586 -16.45 -9.42 31.18
C SER A 586 -17.25 -10.31 30.21
N ILE A 587 -18.42 -9.87 29.75
CA ILE A 587 -19.24 -10.57 28.75
C ILE A 587 -18.48 -10.69 27.41
N LYS A 588 -17.85 -9.60 26.95
CA LYS A 588 -17.02 -9.59 25.72
C LYS A 588 -15.86 -10.58 25.78
N THR A 589 -15.19 -10.64 26.92
CA THR A 589 -14.06 -11.55 27.13
C THR A 589 -14.50 -13.01 27.11
N LEU A 590 -15.61 -13.34 27.77
CA LEU A 590 -16.16 -14.69 27.82
C LEU A 590 -16.59 -15.18 26.42
N ARG A 591 -17.30 -14.35 25.64
CA ARG A 591 -17.70 -14.67 24.24
C ARG A 591 -16.50 -15.03 23.36
N LYS A 592 -15.41 -14.25 23.47
CA LYS A 592 -14.20 -14.46 22.67
C LYS A 592 -13.52 -15.78 23.00
N GLN A 593 -13.46 -16.16 24.28
CA GLN A 593 -12.83 -17.40 24.72
C GLN A 593 -13.62 -18.64 24.26
N VAL A 594 -14.95 -18.60 24.37
CA VAL A 594 -15.83 -19.71 23.94
C VAL A 594 -15.71 -19.94 22.42
N LYS A 595 -15.79 -18.86 21.61
CA LYS A 595 -15.69 -18.95 20.15
C LYS A 595 -14.33 -19.51 19.67
N ALA A 596 -13.23 -19.10 20.33
CA ALA A 596 -11.90 -19.61 20.00
C ALA A 596 -11.77 -21.12 20.29
N ARG A 597 -12.31 -21.58 21.44
CA ARG A 597 -12.30 -22.99 21.85
C ARG A 597 -13.14 -23.86 20.91
N GLU A 598 -14.29 -23.38 20.45
CA GLU A 598 -15.14 -24.11 19.50
C GLU A 598 -14.48 -24.27 18.13
N SER A 599 -13.83 -23.21 17.62
CA SER A 599 -13.07 -23.27 16.35
C SER A 599 -11.92 -24.27 16.41
N GLU A 600 -11.13 -24.24 17.49
CA GLU A 600 -10.02 -25.19 17.70
C GLU A 600 -10.52 -26.64 17.78
N ARG A 601 -11.66 -26.87 18.44
CA ARG A 601 -12.27 -28.20 18.55
C ARG A 601 -12.77 -28.71 17.20
N ALA A 602 -13.38 -27.85 16.39
CA ALA A 602 -13.84 -28.18 15.05
C ALA A 602 -12.66 -28.52 14.11
N GLU A 603 -11.57 -27.75 14.16
CA GLU A 603 -10.37 -28.03 13.37
C GLU A 603 -9.71 -29.36 13.77
N ARG A 604 -9.63 -29.68 15.07
CA ARG A 604 -9.09 -30.95 15.57
C ARG A 604 -9.93 -32.16 15.20
N ALA A 605 -11.25 -32.02 15.10
CA ALA A 605 -12.17 -33.11 14.77
C ALA A 605 -11.99 -33.63 13.32
N THR A 606 -11.30 -32.89 12.46
CA THR A 606 -11.09 -33.22 11.03
C THR A 606 -9.69 -33.76 10.73
N LEU A 607 -8.93 -34.17 11.75
CA LEU A 607 -7.57 -34.71 11.60
C LEU A 607 -7.61 -36.24 11.46
N VAL A 608 -6.78 -36.75 10.56
CA VAL A 608 -6.55 -38.20 10.42
C VAL A 608 -5.72 -38.69 11.61
N THR A 609 -6.14 -39.78 12.24
CA THR A 609 -5.40 -40.37 13.38
C THR A 609 -4.08 -40.94 12.88
N GLN A 610 -2.96 -40.53 13.50
CA GLN A 610 -1.62 -41.00 13.15
C GLN A 610 -1.08 -41.97 14.21
N GLU A 611 -0.10 -42.78 13.80
CA GLU A 611 0.68 -43.59 14.72
C GLU A 611 1.45 -42.72 15.72
N LYS A 612 1.81 -43.31 16.88
CA LYS A 612 2.58 -42.62 17.90
C LYS A 612 4.07 -42.68 17.58
N LEU A 613 4.80 -41.60 17.88
CA LEU A 613 6.25 -41.58 17.71
C LEU A 613 6.94 -42.58 18.65
N GLN A 614 7.73 -43.46 18.06
CA GLN A 614 8.60 -44.41 18.74
C GLN A 614 9.96 -43.76 18.99
N LEU A 615 10.28 -43.55 20.27
CA LEU A 615 11.53 -42.92 20.67
C LEU A 615 12.72 -43.86 20.49
N ALA A 616 13.86 -43.30 20.12
CA ALA A 616 15.12 -44.05 20.07
C ALA A 616 15.53 -44.48 21.49
N ASN A 617 15.79 -45.78 21.68
CA ASN A 617 16.21 -46.36 22.97
C ASN A 617 17.67 -46.03 23.30
N ASN A 618 18.09 -46.18 24.56
CA ASN A 618 19.45 -45.90 25.07
C ASN A 618 20.62 -46.54 24.29
N ARG A 619 20.38 -47.50 23.38
CA ARG A 619 21.41 -48.09 22.49
C ARG A 619 21.68 -47.27 21.23
N TYR A 620 20.77 -46.40 20.81
CA TYR A 620 20.90 -45.56 19.61
C TYR A 620 20.62 -44.10 19.96
N LYS A 621 21.65 -43.25 19.90
CA LYS A 621 21.47 -41.81 20.08
C LYS A 621 20.70 -41.24 18.88
N PRO A 622 19.60 -40.51 19.09
CA PRO A 622 18.84 -39.91 17.98
C PRO A 622 19.72 -38.90 17.23
N ILE A 623 19.50 -38.77 15.92
CA ILE A 623 20.18 -37.78 15.08
C ILE A 623 19.55 -36.42 15.40
N ARG A 624 20.36 -35.40 15.72
CA ARG A 624 19.84 -34.11 16.23
C ARG A 624 20.33 -32.95 15.38
N LEU A 625 19.47 -31.96 15.21
CA LEU A 625 19.78 -30.64 14.68
C LEU A 625 19.21 -29.59 15.63
N SER A 626 20.07 -28.71 16.14
CA SER A 626 19.73 -27.78 17.22
C SER A 626 19.63 -26.33 16.72
N ASN A 627 19.18 -25.43 17.59
CA ASN A 627 19.06 -23.99 17.33
C ASN A 627 18.11 -23.62 16.18
N LEU A 628 17.06 -24.42 15.99
CA LEU A 628 16.10 -24.28 14.90
C LEU A 628 14.91 -23.41 15.29
N SER A 629 14.39 -22.64 14.35
CA SER A 629 13.05 -22.07 14.40
C SER A 629 12.08 -22.92 13.58
N ILE A 630 10.80 -22.93 13.94
CA ILE A 630 9.74 -23.69 13.24
C ILE A 630 8.71 -22.76 12.57
N ARG A 631 8.21 -23.14 11.40
CA ARG A 631 7.01 -22.57 10.78
C ARG A 631 6.00 -23.70 10.49
N PRO A 632 4.70 -23.51 10.78
CA PRO A 632 4.11 -22.39 11.51
C PRO A 632 4.64 -22.26 12.95
N ALA A 633 4.69 -21.04 13.49
CA ALA A 633 5.14 -20.82 14.86
C ALA A 633 4.09 -21.28 15.88
N PHE A 634 4.52 -21.78 17.04
CA PHE A 634 3.64 -22.05 18.18
C PHE A 634 2.95 -20.75 18.65
N GLY A 635 1.67 -20.85 19.03
CA GLY A 635 0.89 -19.70 19.48
C GLY A 635 1.25 -19.27 20.91
N GLY A 636 1.37 -17.96 21.16
CA GLY A 636 1.61 -17.39 22.49
C GLY A 636 2.22 -15.98 22.43
N ARG A 637 1.97 -15.13 23.44
CA ARG A 637 2.65 -13.82 23.59
C ARG A 637 4.02 -14.05 24.22
N GLY A 638 5.06 -14.30 23.43
CA GLY A 638 6.43 -14.47 23.92
C GLY A 638 7.48 -14.44 22.80
N ARG A 639 8.75 -14.21 23.16
CA ARG A 639 9.88 -14.29 22.21
C ARG A 639 9.99 -15.72 21.66
N LYS A 640 10.33 -15.86 20.37
CA LYS A 640 10.59 -17.14 19.71
C LYS A 640 11.76 -17.85 20.42
N ILE A 641 11.55 -19.10 20.84
CA ILE A 641 12.59 -19.90 21.49
C ILE A 641 13.10 -20.91 20.45
N PRO A 642 14.43 -20.97 20.21
CA PRO A 642 14.99 -21.97 19.32
C PRO A 642 14.82 -23.37 19.92
N GLY A 643 14.44 -24.34 19.08
CA GLY A 643 14.24 -25.74 19.46
C GLY A 643 15.26 -26.68 18.82
N THR A 644 15.07 -27.97 19.09
CA THR A 644 15.89 -29.07 18.54
C THR A 644 14.98 -30.05 17.81
N LEU A 645 15.40 -30.44 16.60
CA LEU A 645 14.78 -31.49 15.79
C LEU A 645 15.57 -32.80 16.00
N GLU A 646 14.90 -33.84 16.46
CA GLU A 646 15.48 -35.17 16.68
C GLU A 646 14.81 -36.19 15.76
N ALA A 647 15.62 -36.95 15.01
CA ALA A 647 15.14 -38.12 14.25
C ALA A 647 15.13 -39.36 15.15
N HIS A 648 13.98 -40.01 15.24
CA HIS A 648 13.75 -41.23 16.01
C HIS A 648 13.41 -42.40 15.08
N VAL A 649 12.79 -43.46 15.63
CA VAL A 649 12.61 -44.72 14.91
C VAL A 649 11.65 -44.56 13.73
N ASN A 650 10.50 -43.90 13.90
CA ASN A 650 9.48 -43.78 12.85
C ASN A 650 9.08 -42.32 12.52
N GLY A 651 9.85 -41.33 13.00
CA GLY A 651 9.51 -39.93 12.80
C GLY A 651 10.49 -38.96 13.42
N PHE A 652 10.22 -37.67 13.23
CA PHE A 652 10.93 -36.58 13.86
C PHE A 652 10.15 -36.03 15.06
N ARG A 653 10.91 -35.52 16.04
CA ARG A 653 10.38 -34.70 17.13
C ARG A 653 11.07 -33.35 17.14
N TYR A 654 10.29 -32.29 17.05
CA TYR A 654 10.74 -30.95 17.40
C TYR A 654 10.26 -30.58 18.79
N SER A 655 11.16 -30.10 19.64
CA SER A 655 10.82 -29.59 20.97
C SER A 655 11.67 -28.38 21.34
N THR A 656 11.05 -27.41 22.03
CA THR A 656 11.76 -26.30 22.69
C THR A 656 11.97 -26.59 24.18
N THR A 657 12.52 -25.63 24.92
CA THR A 657 12.61 -25.71 26.40
C THR A 657 11.25 -25.71 27.10
N ARG A 658 10.16 -25.37 26.38
CA ARG A 658 8.80 -25.40 26.90
C ARG A 658 8.12 -26.72 26.56
N SER A 659 7.56 -27.37 27.58
CA SER A 659 6.91 -28.69 27.44
C SER A 659 5.68 -28.70 26.53
N ASN A 660 5.02 -27.54 26.33
CA ASN A 660 3.86 -27.39 25.46
C ASN A 660 4.20 -27.03 23.99
N GLU A 661 5.48 -26.79 23.66
CA GLU A 661 5.94 -26.45 22.31
C GLU A 661 6.66 -27.64 21.70
N ARG A 662 5.88 -28.67 21.38
CA ARG A 662 6.35 -29.92 20.78
C ARG A 662 5.50 -30.34 19.60
N VAL A 663 6.15 -30.79 18.53
CA VAL A 663 5.52 -31.35 17.33
C VAL A 663 6.25 -32.62 16.93
N ASP A 664 5.48 -33.67 16.66
CA ASP A 664 5.99 -34.93 16.14
C ASP A 664 5.54 -35.06 14.67
N VAL A 665 6.47 -35.38 13.76
CA VAL A 665 6.22 -35.57 12.31
C VAL A 665 6.61 -36.99 11.94
N MET A 666 5.62 -37.85 11.62
CA MET A 666 5.88 -39.25 11.29
C MET A 666 6.44 -39.39 9.88
N PHE A 667 7.39 -40.30 9.68
CA PHE A 667 8.00 -40.58 8.37
C PHE A 667 6.94 -40.98 7.34
N ALA A 668 6.00 -41.84 7.71
CA ALA A 668 4.91 -42.29 6.84
C ALA A 668 3.95 -41.16 6.39
N ASN A 669 3.98 -39.99 7.03
CA ASN A 669 3.14 -38.85 6.65
C ASN A 669 3.89 -37.79 5.81
N ILE A 670 5.21 -37.95 5.59
CA ILE A 670 6.00 -37.05 4.77
C ILE A 670 5.80 -37.44 3.30
N LYS A 671 5.24 -36.52 2.50
CA LYS A 671 5.11 -36.67 1.05
C LYS A 671 6.37 -36.20 0.33
N HIS A 672 6.90 -35.04 0.74
CA HIS A 672 8.15 -34.49 0.21
C HIS A 672 8.98 -33.88 1.34
N ALA A 673 10.30 -34.11 1.29
CA ALA A 673 11.27 -33.49 2.18
C ALA A 673 12.26 -32.68 1.35
N PHE A 674 12.45 -31.41 1.71
CA PHE A 674 13.36 -30.51 1.00
C PHE A 674 14.47 -30.02 1.93
N PHE A 675 15.68 -29.97 1.40
CA PHE A 675 16.81 -29.28 2.03
C PHE A 675 17.29 -28.15 1.13
N GLN A 676 17.24 -26.92 1.63
CA GLN A 676 17.70 -25.74 0.92
C GLN A 676 18.81 -25.02 1.73
N PRO A 677 20.08 -25.09 1.26
CA PRO A 677 21.18 -24.35 1.87
C PRO A 677 21.05 -22.86 1.57
N ALA A 678 21.46 -22.01 2.52
CA ALA A 678 21.51 -20.57 2.27
C ALA A 678 22.61 -20.27 1.24
N ARG A 679 22.26 -19.71 0.07
CA ARG A 679 23.23 -19.18 -0.91
C ARG A 679 23.11 -17.67 -1.07
N ASN A 680 21.95 -17.15 -1.49
CA ASN A 680 21.66 -15.72 -1.46
C ASN A 680 20.48 -15.40 -0.53
N GLU A 681 19.94 -16.44 0.11
CA GLU A 681 18.78 -16.40 0.98
C GLU A 681 19.22 -16.21 2.44
N MET A 682 18.36 -15.57 3.23
CA MET A 682 18.63 -15.23 4.64
C MET A 682 18.55 -16.43 5.59
N ILE A 683 18.09 -17.58 5.11
CA ILE A 683 17.80 -18.76 5.93
C ILE A 683 18.32 -20.04 5.28
N THR A 684 18.82 -20.96 6.11
CA THR A 684 19.03 -22.37 5.76
C THR A 684 17.87 -23.17 6.33
N LEU A 685 17.24 -24.04 5.54
CA LEU A 685 15.97 -24.68 5.93
C LEU A 685 15.87 -26.16 5.56
N LEU A 686 15.05 -26.86 6.34
CA LEU A 686 14.44 -28.16 6.04
C LEU A 686 12.93 -27.95 5.96
N HIS A 687 12.28 -28.45 4.92
CA HIS A 687 10.83 -28.34 4.73
C HIS A 687 10.21 -29.70 4.52
N PHE A 688 9.14 -30.00 5.23
CA PHE A 688 8.35 -31.21 5.05
C PHE A 688 6.94 -30.85 4.57
N HIS A 689 6.58 -31.37 3.40
CA HIS A 689 5.22 -31.34 2.88
C HIS A 689 4.55 -32.69 3.17
N LEU A 690 3.39 -32.67 3.82
CA LEU A 690 2.76 -33.85 4.40
C LEU A 690 1.58 -34.35 3.56
N HIS A 691 1.33 -35.66 3.58
CA HIS A 691 0.12 -36.26 3.01
C HIS A 691 -1.14 -35.72 3.73
N ASN A 692 -1.14 -35.83 5.06
CA ASN A 692 -2.23 -35.41 5.92
C ASN A 692 -1.83 -34.22 6.81
N ASN A 693 -2.80 -33.34 7.06
CA ASN A 693 -2.63 -32.20 7.96
C ASN A 693 -2.26 -32.65 9.37
N ILE A 694 -1.34 -31.94 10.01
CA ILE A 694 -1.06 -32.05 11.44
C ILE A 694 -1.33 -30.73 12.15
N MET A 695 -1.34 -30.76 13.48
CA MET A 695 -1.42 -29.55 14.31
C MET A 695 -0.03 -29.11 14.75
N VAL A 696 0.32 -27.87 14.44
CA VAL A 696 1.49 -27.18 14.99
C VAL A 696 0.99 -26.08 15.91
N GLY A 697 1.04 -26.32 17.21
CA GLY A 697 0.35 -25.49 18.20
C GLY A 697 -1.16 -25.47 17.95
N ASN A 698 -1.69 -24.30 17.57
CA ASN A 698 -3.11 -24.10 17.27
C ASN A 698 -3.40 -23.98 15.76
N LYS A 699 -2.43 -24.28 14.88
CA LYS A 699 -2.59 -24.18 13.42
C LYS A 699 -2.58 -25.57 12.78
N LYS A 700 -3.62 -25.85 12.00
CA LYS A 700 -3.67 -27.01 11.08
C LYS A 700 -2.84 -26.70 9.83
N THR A 701 -1.89 -27.56 9.47
CA THR A 701 -0.99 -27.34 8.32
C THR A 701 -0.58 -28.65 7.65
N LYS A 702 -0.31 -28.61 6.33
CA LYS A 702 0.41 -29.66 5.59
C LYS A 702 1.90 -29.39 5.45
N ASP A 703 2.33 -28.16 5.72
CA ASP A 703 3.71 -27.72 5.54
C ASP A 703 4.33 -27.40 6.89
N VAL A 704 5.48 -28.01 7.17
CA VAL A 704 6.26 -27.80 8.39
C VAL A 704 7.71 -27.52 8.01
N GLN A 705 8.21 -26.36 8.39
CA GLN A 705 9.54 -25.90 8.06
C GLN A 705 10.38 -25.68 9.31
N PHE A 706 11.63 -26.13 9.28
CA PHE A 706 12.65 -25.91 10.31
C PHE A 706 13.80 -25.11 9.71
N TYR A 707 14.18 -24.00 10.31
CA TYR A 707 15.14 -23.09 9.69
C TYR A 707 16.04 -22.37 10.70
N VAL A 708 17.21 -21.94 10.23
CA VAL A 708 18.13 -21.02 10.94
C VAL A 708 18.33 -19.76 10.10
N GLU A 709 18.25 -18.61 10.75
CA GLU A 709 18.61 -17.32 10.16
C GLU A 709 20.14 -17.19 10.15
N VAL A 710 20.73 -17.10 8.95
CA VAL A 710 22.18 -17.07 8.74
C VAL A 710 22.76 -15.65 8.70
N MET A 711 21.90 -14.62 8.65
CA MET A 711 22.26 -13.21 8.77
C MET A 711 21.53 -12.59 9.97
N ASP A 712 22.21 -11.77 10.76
CA ASP A 712 21.61 -11.15 11.95
C ASP A 712 20.67 -9.99 11.55
N MET A 713 19.43 -10.02 12.03
CA MET A 713 18.56 -8.85 12.01
C MET A 713 19.09 -7.78 12.98
N VAL A 714 19.88 -6.84 12.42
CA VAL A 714 20.12 -5.45 12.85
C VAL A 714 21.25 -5.17 13.87
N GLN A 715 22.25 -4.35 13.47
CA GLN A 715 22.91 -3.35 14.34
C GLN A 715 23.25 -2.04 13.60
N ASN A 716 22.70 -0.93 14.13
CA ASN A 716 23.08 0.49 14.00
C ASN A 716 23.85 0.98 12.75
N VAL A 717 23.15 1.57 11.78
CA VAL A 717 23.76 2.48 10.78
C VAL A 717 23.60 3.93 11.26
N GLY A 718 24.30 4.25 12.34
CA GLY A 718 24.77 5.60 12.58
C GLY A 718 26.24 5.66 12.16
N GLY A 719 26.54 6.37 11.07
CA GLY A 719 27.91 6.78 10.75
C GLY A 719 28.43 6.30 9.38
N GLY A 720 28.76 7.28 8.54
CA GLY A 720 29.84 7.20 7.56
C GLY A 720 29.57 6.46 6.25
N LYS A 721 29.90 7.09 5.13
CA LYS A 721 30.10 6.41 3.85
C LYS A 721 31.11 5.28 4.06
N ARG A 722 30.70 4.02 3.88
CA ARG A 722 31.61 2.87 3.93
C ARG A 722 32.29 2.71 2.57
N SER A 723 33.61 2.65 2.61
CA SER A 723 34.51 2.46 1.47
C SER A 723 34.78 0.98 1.34
N ALA A 724 34.74 0.43 0.12
CA ALA A 724 34.91 -1.00 -0.17
C ALA A 724 36.32 -1.58 0.13
N TYR A 725 37.14 -0.88 0.92
CA TYR A 725 38.51 -1.24 1.31
C TYR A 725 38.75 -1.10 2.82
N ASP A 726 37.69 -1.11 3.63
CA ASP A 726 37.79 -1.12 5.10
C ASP A 726 38.11 -2.55 5.60
N PRO A 727 39.26 -2.80 6.25
CA PRO A 727 39.63 -4.13 6.75
C PRO A 727 38.60 -4.73 7.72
N ASP A 728 37.92 -3.90 8.51
CA ASP A 728 36.93 -4.35 9.49
C ASP A 728 35.65 -4.88 8.82
N GLU A 729 35.24 -4.29 7.68
CA GLU A 729 34.08 -4.71 6.89
C GLU A 729 34.35 -6.03 6.15
N LEU A 730 35.59 -6.21 5.66
CA LEU A 730 36.04 -7.48 5.08
C LEU A 730 36.08 -8.61 6.11
N GLU A 731 36.49 -8.32 7.36
CA GLU A 731 36.46 -9.29 8.45
C GLU A 731 35.04 -9.64 8.93
N GLU A 732 34.12 -8.67 8.94
CA GLU A 732 32.69 -8.93 9.21
C GLU A 732 32.07 -9.79 8.11
N GLU A 733 32.32 -9.47 6.84
CA GLU A 733 31.82 -10.26 5.71
C GLU A 733 32.39 -11.69 5.71
N GLN A 734 33.67 -11.85 6.06
CA GLN A 734 34.28 -13.18 6.19
C GLN A 734 33.68 -13.99 7.35
N ARG A 735 33.42 -13.35 8.50
CA ARG A 735 32.73 -14.00 9.64
C ARG A 735 31.31 -14.44 9.28
N GLU A 736 30.56 -13.63 8.53
CA GLU A 736 29.23 -13.99 8.05
C GLU A 736 29.27 -15.18 7.09
N ARG A 737 30.23 -15.18 6.14
CA ARG A 737 30.45 -16.30 5.21
C ARG A 737 30.82 -17.59 5.95
N ASP A 738 31.70 -17.53 6.94
CA ASP A 738 32.12 -18.69 7.72
C ASP A 738 30.98 -19.25 8.59
N ARG A 739 30.18 -18.37 9.22
CA ARG A 739 28.97 -18.76 9.98
C ARG A 739 27.95 -19.47 9.09
N LYS A 740 27.67 -18.91 7.92
CA LYS A 740 26.76 -19.49 6.93
C LYS A 740 27.25 -20.84 6.41
N ASN A 741 28.54 -20.96 6.08
CA ASN A 741 29.14 -22.22 5.64
C ASN A 741 29.05 -23.28 6.73
N LYS A 742 29.33 -22.92 7.99
CA LYS A 742 29.20 -23.82 9.14
C LYS A 742 27.77 -24.34 9.30
N ILE A 743 26.77 -23.48 9.23
CA ILE A 743 25.35 -23.86 9.34
C ILE A 743 24.93 -24.78 8.18
N ASN A 744 25.32 -24.45 6.94
CA ASN A 744 25.05 -25.30 5.77
C ASN A 744 25.66 -26.70 5.92
N VAL A 745 26.90 -26.80 6.43
CA VAL A 745 27.58 -28.08 6.70
C VAL A 745 26.87 -28.88 7.80
N GLU A 746 26.39 -28.22 8.86
CA GLU A 746 25.65 -28.87 9.94
C GLU A 746 24.33 -29.48 9.43
N PHE A 747 23.54 -28.70 8.68
CA PHE A 747 22.31 -29.20 8.05
C PHE A 747 22.60 -30.33 7.06
N GLN A 748 23.65 -30.19 6.25
CA GLN A 748 24.06 -31.22 5.29
C GLN A 748 24.43 -32.54 5.98
N SER A 749 25.16 -32.46 7.10
CA SER A 749 25.52 -33.62 7.92
C SER A 749 24.29 -34.29 8.52
N PHE A 750 23.33 -33.49 9.03
CA PHE A 750 22.06 -34.00 9.53
C PHE A 750 21.28 -34.73 8.42
N VAL A 751 21.12 -34.10 7.25
CA VAL A 751 20.42 -34.68 6.08
C VAL A 751 21.06 -36.00 5.65
N ASN A 752 22.39 -36.07 5.56
CA ASN A 752 23.09 -37.30 5.17
C ASN A 752 22.84 -38.44 6.16
N ARG A 753 22.90 -38.15 7.46
CA ARG A 753 22.67 -39.16 8.51
C ARG A 753 21.23 -39.66 8.54
N VAL A 754 20.26 -38.78 8.27
CA VAL A 754 18.85 -39.17 8.16
C VAL A 754 18.60 -39.97 6.89
N HIS A 755 19.26 -39.61 5.78
CA HIS A 755 19.22 -40.40 4.54
C HIS A 755 19.73 -41.83 4.76
N ASP A 756 20.82 -42.00 5.49
CA ASP A 756 21.33 -43.33 5.87
C ASP A 756 20.34 -44.12 6.76
N LEU A 757 19.57 -43.43 7.59
CA LEU A 757 18.49 -44.04 8.38
C LEU A 757 17.34 -44.50 7.47
N TRP A 758 16.92 -43.68 6.51
CA TRP A 758 15.84 -44.00 5.57
C TRP A 758 16.21 -45.09 4.56
N ARG A 759 17.50 -45.37 4.34
CA ARG A 759 17.98 -46.52 3.55
C ARG A 759 17.81 -47.88 4.23
N GLN A 760 17.37 -47.91 5.49
CA GLN A 760 17.12 -49.18 6.18
C GLN A 760 15.92 -49.90 5.56
N PRO A 761 15.95 -51.25 5.45
CA PRO A 761 14.92 -52.02 4.73
C PRO A 761 13.48 -51.72 5.18
N GLN A 762 13.29 -51.34 6.43
CA GLN A 762 11.99 -51.02 7.02
C GLN A 762 11.33 -49.73 6.48
N PHE A 763 12.04 -48.88 5.73
CA PHE A 763 11.51 -47.63 5.15
C PHE A 763 11.54 -47.60 3.63
N ASN A 764 11.97 -48.69 2.97
CA ASN A 764 12.06 -48.76 1.50
C ASN A 764 10.71 -48.48 0.82
N ASP A 765 9.60 -48.83 1.47
CA ASP A 765 8.24 -48.63 0.93
C ASP A 765 7.76 -47.17 0.97
N LEU A 766 8.50 -46.27 1.66
CA LEU A 766 8.11 -44.87 1.85
C LEU A 766 8.76 -43.89 0.86
N ASP A 767 9.75 -44.35 0.07
CA ASP A 767 10.47 -43.54 -0.94
C ASP A 767 10.95 -42.17 -0.42
N LEU A 768 11.52 -42.15 0.79
CA LEU A 768 11.91 -40.92 1.47
C LEU A 768 13.32 -40.49 1.07
N GLU A 769 13.42 -39.31 0.48
CA GLU A 769 14.69 -38.63 0.22
C GLU A 769 14.59 -37.11 0.45
N PHE A 770 15.73 -36.47 0.68
CA PHE A 770 15.80 -35.01 0.71
C PHE A 770 16.10 -34.45 -0.67
N ASP A 771 15.08 -33.86 -1.28
CA ASP A 771 15.20 -33.18 -2.56
C ASP A 771 15.79 -31.76 -2.40
N ARG A 772 16.47 -31.27 -3.44
CA ARG A 772 17.16 -29.97 -3.43
C ARG A 772 16.67 -29.08 -4.57
N PRO A 773 16.29 -27.83 -4.27
CA PRO A 773 15.93 -26.87 -5.30
C PRO A 773 17.06 -26.58 -6.29
N LEU A 774 16.79 -26.79 -7.58
CA LEU A 774 17.71 -26.55 -8.70
C LEU A 774 17.64 -25.09 -9.14
N ARG A 775 18.34 -24.23 -8.41
CA ARG A 775 18.26 -22.76 -8.55
C ARG A 775 18.54 -22.24 -9.96
N GLU A 776 19.40 -22.91 -10.72
CA GLU A 776 19.77 -22.55 -12.10
C GLU A 776 18.59 -22.66 -13.09
N LEU A 777 17.60 -23.48 -12.75
CA LEU A 777 16.38 -23.68 -13.52
C LEU A 777 15.19 -22.87 -12.95
N GLY A 778 15.43 -22.07 -11.92
CA GLY A 778 14.39 -21.27 -11.27
C GLY A 778 13.98 -20.06 -12.10
N PHE A 779 12.77 -19.58 -11.88
CA PHE A 779 12.19 -18.45 -12.59
C PHE A 779 11.32 -17.59 -11.65
N PRO A 780 11.22 -16.28 -11.89
CA PRO A 780 10.30 -15.44 -11.14
C PRO A 780 8.85 -15.78 -11.52
N GLY A 781 7.98 -15.93 -10.52
CA GLY A 781 6.56 -16.19 -10.71
C GLY A 781 5.72 -15.60 -9.58
N VAL A 782 4.39 -15.58 -9.76
CA VAL A 782 3.44 -15.01 -8.79
C VAL A 782 2.39 -16.07 -8.43
N PRO A 783 2.73 -17.10 -7.62
CA PRO A 783 1.80 -18.18 -7.27
C PRO A 783 0.73 -17.74 -6.26
N HIS A 784 0.95 -16.61 -5.59
CA HIS A 784 0.05 -16.06 -4.58
C HIS A 784 -0.16 -14.55 -4.80
N LYS A 785 0.46 -13.68 -3.98
CA LYS A 785 0.24 -12.21 -4.01
C LYS A 785 1.48 -11.38 -4.34
N SER A 786 2.65 -12.01 -4.37
CA SER A 786 3.95 -11.36 -4.58
C SER A 786 4.75 -12.14 -5.62
N SER A 787 5.61 -11.42 -6.35
CA SER A 787 6.62 -12.05 -7.19
C SER A 787 7.66 -12.73 -6.32
N VAL A 788 7.79 -14.04 -6.47
CA VAL A 788 8.71 -14.91 -5.74
C VAL A 788 9.57 -15.69 -6.74
N PHE A 789 10.72 -16.18 -6.29
CA PHE A 789 11.58 -17.00 -7.13
C PHE A 789 11.19 -18.47 -6.97
N ILE A 790 10.49 -19.02 -7.97
CA ILE A 790 10.04 -20.40 -7.96
C ILE A 790 11.15 -21.27 -8.52
N VAL A 791 11.41 -22.40 -7.87
CA VAL A 791 12.52 -23.29 -8.21
C VAL A 791 12.00 -24.71 -8.41
N PRO A 792 12.35 -25.38 -9.52
CA PRO A 792 12.06 -26.80 -9.67
C PRO A 792 13.01 -27.65 -8.84
N THR A 793 12.52 -28.81 -8.41
CA THR A 793 13.27 -29.88 -7.75
C THR A 793 13.17 -31.15 -8.62
N SER A 794 13.65 -32.31 -8.16
CA SER A 794 13.53 -33.55 -8.96
C SER A 794 12.05 -33.94 -9.19
N ALA A 795 11.19 -33.72 -8.19
CA ALA A 795 9.80 -34.16 -8.21
C ALA A 795 8.76 -33.03 -8.05
N CYS A 796 9.17 -31.81 -7.71
CA CYS A 796 8.26 -30.71 -7.38
C CYS A 796 8.65 -29.37 -8.03
N LEU A 797 7.69 -28.45 -8.09
CA LEU A 797 7.92 -27.02 -8.28
C LEU A 797 7.64 -26.31 -6.95
N VAL A 798 8.63 -25.59 -6.41
CA VAL A 798 8.57 -25.09 -5.03
C VAL A 798 8.96 -23.62 -4.85
N GLU A 799 8.37 -23.00 -3.83
CA GLU A 799 8.82 -21.77 -3.19
C GLU A 799 8.75 -22.03 -1.67
N LEU A 800 9.89 -21.95 -0.99
CA LEU A 800 10.04 -22.34 0.42
C LEU A 800 10.51 -21.19 1.33
N ILE A 801 10.75 -19.99 0.81
CA ILE A 801 11.31 -18.88 1.60
C ILE A 801 10.19 -18.03 2.21
N GLU A 802 9.18 -17.68 1.42
CA GLU A 802 8.04 -16.87 1.81
C GLU A 802 6.83 -17.75 2.20
N THR A 803 5.99 -17.22 3.09
CA THR A 803 4.72 -17.87 3.46
C THR A 803 3.56 -17.08 2.86
N PRO A 804 2.56 -17.72 2.22
CA PRO A 804 2.35 -19.16 2.10
C PRO A 804 3.33 -19.83 1.12
N PHE A 805 3.75 -21.05 1.47
CA PHE A 805 4.68 -21.84 0.67
C PHE A 805 3.98 -22.41 -0.57
N LEU A 806 4.72 -22.50 -1.68
CA LEU A 806 4.28 -23.21 -2.87
C LEU A 806 4.96 -24.58 -2.91
N VAL A 807 4.18 -25.66 -2.96
CA VAL A 807 4.67 -27.01 -3.24
C VAL A 807 3.72 -27.70 -4.22
N VAL A 808 4.17 -27.85 -5.46
CA VAL A 808 3.41 -28.50 -6.53
C VAL A 808 4.15 -29.78 -6.94
N THR A 809 3.55 -30.93 -6.66
CA THR A 809 4.11 -32.22 -7.08
C THR A 809 3.88 -32.42 -8.58
N LEU A 810 4.94 -32.67 -9.35
CA LEU A 810 4.86 -32.79 -10.80
C LEU A 810 4.01 -33.99 -11.24
N SER A 811 4.04 -35.10 -10.49
CA SER A 811 3.21 -36.29 -10.77
C SER A 811 1.71 -36.07 -10.60
N ASP A 812 1.32 -35.06 -9.83
CA ASP A 812 -0.09 -34.72 -9.58
C ASP A 812 -0.67 -33.84 -10.69
N ILE A 813 0.17 -33.30 -11.57
CA ILE A 813 -0.23 -32.44 -12.68
C ILE A 813 -0.81 -33.31 -13.80
N GLU A 814 -1.99 -32.94 -14.29
CA GLU A 814 -2.63 -33.53 -15.45
C GLU A 814 -2.27 -32.74 -16.71
N ILE A 815 -2.49 -31.42 -16.69
CA ILE A 815 -2.23 -30.51 -17.81
C ILE A 815 -1.64 -29.20 -17.27
N VAL A 816 -0.66 -28.65 -17.97
CA VAL A 816 -0.23 -27.26 -17.81
C VAL A 816 -0.69 -26.46 -19.01
N ASN A 817 -1.53 -25.45 -18.79
CA ASN A 817 -1.95 -24.52 -19.82
C ASN A 817 -1.09 -23.27 -19.75
N LEU A 818 -0.46 -22.90 -20.87
CA LEU A 818 0.31 -21.67 -20.99
C LEU A 818 -0.49 -20.69 -21.83
N GLU A 819 -1.03 -19.66 -21.19
CA GLU A 819 -1.78 -18.61 -21.87
C GLU A 819 -0.86 -17.47 -22.29
N ARG A 820 -1.23 -16.82 -23.41
CA ARG A 820 -0.54 -15.64 -23.96
C ARG A 820 0.90 -15.88 -24.41
N VAL A 821 1.25 -17.10 -24.80
CA VAL A 821 2.59 -17.38 -25.37
C VAL A 821 2.71 -16.74 -26.76
N GLY A 822 3.60 -15.76 -26.91
CA GLY A 822 3.86 -15.07 -28.17
C GLY A 822 5.34 -14.77 -28.40
N LEU A 823 5.79 -14.77 -29.66
CA LEU A 823 7.16 -14.42 -30.04
C LEU A 823 7.47 -12.97 -29.63
N GLY A 824 8.39 -12.81 -28.67
CA GLY A 824 8.82 -11.50 -28.15
C GLY A 824 8.24 -11.10 -26.79
N GLN A 825 7.31 -11.88 -26.22
CA GLN A 825 6.85 -11.68 -24.84
C GLN A 825 7.80 -12.33 -23.84
N ARG A 826 8.06 -11.65 -22.71
CA ARG A 826 8.97 -12.13 -21.65
C ARG A 826 8.24 -12.81 -20.48
N ASN A 827 6.92 -12.66 -20.41
CA ASN A 827 6.06 -13.20 -19.36
C ASN A 827 4.88 -13.94 -20.01
N PHE A 828 4.39 -14.99 -19.37
CA PHE A 828 3.21 -15.75 -19.79
C PHE A 828 2.43 -16.19 -18.55
N ASP A 829 1.14 -16.44 -18.72
CA ASP A 829 0.29 -16.93 -17.65
C ASP A 829 0.33 -18.47 -17.67
N MET A 830 0.53 -19.11 -16.51
CA MET A 830 0.62 -20.56 -16.38
C MET A 830 -0.46 -21.06 -15.44
N THR A 831 -1.33 -21.96 -15.92
CA THR A 831 -2.35 -22.62 -15.10
C THR A 831 -2.04 -24.10 -15.00
N ILE A 832 -1.97 -24.61 -13.76
CA ILE A 832 -1.70 -26.01 -13.47
C ILE A 832 -3.01 -26.71 -13.12
N VAL A 833 -3.41 -27.67 -13.94
CA VAL A 833 -4.59 -28.52 -13.69
C VAL A 833 -4.10 -29.83 -13.07
N PHE A 834 -4.60 -30.15 -11.88
CA PHE A 834 -4.27 -31.40 -11.20
C PHE A 834 -5.13 -32.57 -11.68
N LYS A 835 -4.62 -33.80 -11.49
CA LYS A 835 -5.35 -35.06 -11.69
C LYS A 835 -6.59 -35.18 -10.80
N ASP A 836 -6.55 -34.52 -9.65
CA ASP A 836 -7.72 -34.33 -8.78
C ASP A 836 -8.45 -33.04 -9.19
N PHE A 837 -9.53 -33.20 -9.96
CA PHE A 837 -10.35 -32.08 -10.45
C PHE A 837 -11.15 -31.36 -9.36
N THR A 838 -11.11 -31.83 -8.10
CA THR A 838 -11.69 -31.11 -6.95
C THR A 838 -10.70 -30.14 -6.29
N ARG A 839 -9.43 -30.20 -6.71
CA ARG A 839 -8.37 -29.31 -6.25
C ARG A 839 -8.17 -28.16 -7.24
N ASP A 840 -8.40 -26.94 -6.78
CA ASP A 840 -8.08 -25.74 -7.55
C ASP A 840 -6.56 -25.63 -7.80
N GLY A 841 -6.19 -25.26 -9.03
CA GLY A 841 -4.81 -25.01 -9.44
C GLY A 841 -4.24 -23.73 -8.80
N PRO A 842 -2.94 -23.71 -8.43
CA PRO A 842 -2.25 -22.48 -8.02
C PRO A 842 -2.05 -21.51 -9.19
#